data_AF-A0A840C359-F1
#
_entry.id   AF-A0A840C359-F1
#
_cell.length_a   1.000
_cell.length_b   1.000
_cell.length_c   1.000
_cell.angle_alpha   90.00
_cell.angle_beta   90.00
_cell.angle_gamma   90.00
#
_symmetry.space_group_name_H-M   'P 1'
#
loop_
_entity.id
_entity.type
_entity.pdbx_description
1 polymer ?
#
loop_
_entity_poly.entity_id
_entity_poly.type
_entity_poly.pdbx_seq_one_letter_code
_entity_poly.pdbx_strand_id
1 'polypeptide(L)'
;MSDTESERDAIASPVTEIAVESLEAGTPQPASSDVQVLKDAGDLTSAVGFVSDIPEADDEAAIRDGQPALGLTDTRSNRARRWTRLDSITVRNFKATQEAVIPLGQVTILVGPNGSGKSSVLQAVHWAARAASYVAPKNTKEMISFERLDYVPSSEPLRTAHKSELKTDSTSTPVEVVFAHVPVGEERAHATVKIRAARNRGGITAYMEGGNAVTPYKQRFQFITAYIPGLAGLSERESILAQPSLRRQAASGDAGGVMRNILLNLRSRRVNETDELGGIARLKRLNEYVGTVHPGISVNVSFDEREDYHISATYSSPGLGNQDRPLETAATGLLQVIQIFAYLILFEPKIMLIDEPDAHLHPDKQERLIETLELAAAETETQIILTTHSPHIARGASPSAKLVWMNEGKVETDDGEAIRRLLGWGGLDKSALFFVEDQDDTALRAILRQWPELSRQLAVCRCFGIDNLPKDKLLSGLLVDGQLKIKAVIHRDGDFMNADEAQMWSERFKTEGTFPWVTSGCDVEAYFCTASHLAALYGVTLDVAEGWRTAAAAKVGQAKDTFFSKRKLVNRELYPDGGSPNSEILWNAAGGAGPNTVKGKKLLAALKGIIKADGHDDKLLDAYRISNNHEVAADLRVLLEACLSPQQSSIDMP
;
A
#
# COMPACT_ATOMS: atom_id res chain seq x y z
N MET A 1 -4.75 56.51 -40.30
CA MET A 1 -5.54 57.29 -39.35
C MET A 1 -5.21 56.72 -37.98
N SER A 2 -4.00 57.00 -37.52
CA SER A 2 -3.56 58.27 -36.91
C SER A 2 -3.82 58.20 -35.41
N ASP A 3 -2.83 57.81 -34.61
CA ASP A 3 -1.77 58.70 -34.10
C ASP A 3 -2.26 59.29 -32.75
N THR A 4 -1.50 59.42 -31.66
CA THR A 4 -0.04 59.65 -31.51
C THR A 4 0.27 59.80 -30.00
N GLU A 5 1.42 59.25 -29.58
CA GLU A 5 2.48 59.92 -28.79
C GLU A 5 2.29 60.26 -27.30
N SER A 6 3.33 60.33 -26.44
CA SER A 6 4.79 60.23 -26.60
C SER A 6 5.48 60.13 -25.22
N GLU A 7 6.65 59.47 -25.22
CA GLU A 7 7.93 59.79 -24.53
C GLU A 7 7.98 60.04 -22.99
N ARG A 8 9.02 59.63 -22.22
CA ARG A 8 10.48 59.76 -22.43
C ARG A 8 11.33 58.75 -21.61
N ASP A 9 12.49 58.40 -22.19
CA ASP A 9 13.86 58.24 -21.60
C ASP A 9 14.07 57.36 -20.33
N ALA A 10 15.14 56.56 -20.12
CA ALA A 10 16.47 56.46 -20.70
C ALA A 10 17.23 55.26 -20.07
N ILE A 11 18.14 54.64 -20.85
CA ILE A 11 19.54 54.28 -20.50
C ILE A 11 19.85 53.14 -19.47
N ALA A 12 20.61 52.16 -20.00
CA ALA A 12 21.71 51.37 -19.38
C ALA A 12 21.46 50.15 -18.46
N SER A 13 21.97 49.00 -18.94
CA SER A 13 22.66 47.92 -18.20
C SER A 13 23.71 48.47 -17.21
N PRO A 14 24.19 47.75 -16.17
CA PRO A 14 24.44 46.32 -16.18
C PRO A 14 24.21 45.52 -14.88
N VAL A 15 24.36 44.22 -15.08
CA VAL A 15 24.73 43.14 -14.16
C VAL A 15 25.64 43.60 -13.01
N THR A 16 25.31 43.21 -11.79
CA THR A 16 26.23 43.22 -10.65
C THR A 16 26.20 41.88 -9.93
N GLU A 17 27.35 41.22 -9.92
CA GLU A 17 27.73 40.09 -9.07
C GLU A 17 27.73 40.49 -7.59
N ILE A 18 27.25 39.61 -6.70
CA ILE A 18 27.61 39.55 -5.27
C ILE A 18 27.63 38.05 -4.90
N ALA A 19 28.81 37.43 -4.95
CA ALA A 19 29.75 37.17 -3.86
C ALA A 19 29.46 35.85 -3.12
N VAL A 20 30.23 34.83 -3.51
CA VAL A 20 30.42 33.58 -2.77
C VAL A 20 31.56 33.83 -1.79
N GLU A 21 31.26 33.85 -0.49
CA GLU A 21 32.28 33.88 0.55
C GLU A 21 32.72 32.45 0.88
N SER A 22 33.96 32.17 0.49
CA SER A 22 34.81 31.08 0.96
C SER A 22 35.31 31.36 2.39
N LEU A 23 35.09 30.42 3.30
CA LEU A 23 35.78 30.38 4.61
C LEU A 23 36.58 29.09 4.73
N GLU A 24 37.79 29.28 5.23
CA GLU A 24 38.97 28.45 5.10
C GLU A 24 38.94 27.17 5.95
N ALA A 25 39.71 26.19 5.47
CA ALA A 25 39.99 24.93 6.10
C ALA A 25 40.86 25.09 7.37
N GLY A 26 40.38 24.53 8.48
CA GLY A 26 41.16 24.26 9.67
C GLY A 26 41.28 22.75 9.90
N THR A 27 42.47 22.20 9.65
CA THR A 27 42.88 20.83 10.06
C THR A 27 42.96 20.69 11.57
N PRO A 28 42.57 19.52 12.11
CA PRO A 28 43.28 18.94 13.25
C PRO A 28 43.84 17.54 12.93
N GLN A 29 45.07 17.32 13.41
CA GLN A 29 45.86 16.08 13.35
C GLN A 29 45.22 14.88 14.08
N PRO A 30 45.68 13.64 13.77
CA PRO A 30 45.06 12.41 14.27
C PRO A 30 45.60 12.01 15.65
N ALA A 31 44.71 11.62 16.56
CA ALA A 31 45.07 10.98 17.82
C ALA A 31 44.81 9.46 17.75
N SER A 32 45.93 8.75 17.87
CA SER A 32 46.16 7.35 18.26
C SER A 32 44.98 6.43 18.61
N SER A 33 45.01 5.28 17.93
CA SER A 33 44.74 3.92 18.40
C SER A 33 44.47 3.71 19.90
N ASP A 34 43.37 3.00 20.20
CA ASP A 34 43.43 1.80 21.03
C ASP A 34 42.27 0.85 20.69
N VAL A 35 42.64 -0.30 20.15
CA VAL A 35 41.78 -1.47 19.97
C VAL A 35 41.87 -2.27 21.27
N GLN A 36 40.75 -2.35 22.01
CA GLN A 36 40.60 -3.35 23.07
C GLN A 36 39.36 -4.21 22.84
N VAL A 37 39.66 -5.39 22.26
CA VAL A 37 39.07 -6.72 22.47
C VAL A 37 37.90 -6.77 23.45
N LEU A 38 36.68 -7.00 22.94
CA LEU A 38 35.56 -7.53 23.72
C LEU A 38 35.74 -9.05 23.88
N LYS A 39 36.03 -9.49 25.10
CA LYS A 39 35.96 -10.88 25.53
C LYS A 39 34.62 -11.14 26.23
N ASP A 40 34.09 -12.31 25.87
CA ASP A 40 33.20 -13.20 26.62
C ASP A 40 31.77 -12.77 26.93
N ALA A 41 30.86 -13.47 26.25
CA ALA A 41 29.51 -13.76 26.69
C ALA A 41 29.56 -14.78 27.85
N GLY A 42 28.85 -14.49 28.93
CA GLY A 42 28.66 -15.43 30.04
C GLY A 42 27.87 -14.79 31.17
N ASP A 43 26.61 -15.21 31.28
CA ASP A 43 25.74 -15.15 32.46
C ASP A 43 25.39 -13.79 33.08
N LEU A 44 24.08 -13.48 33.10
CA LEU A 44 23.37 -13.11 34.33
C LEU A 44 21.86 -13.02 34.07
N THR A 45 21.18 -14.13 34.40
CA THR A 45 19.77 -14.14 34.78
C THR A 45 19.60 -13.56 36.19
N SER A 46 18.46 -12.87 36.39
CA SER A 46 17.77 -12.55 37.65
C SER A 46 18.40 -11.56 38.65
N ALA A 47 17.78 -10.38 38.78
CA ALA A 47 17.42 -9.65 40.02
C ALA A 47 16.96 -8.24 39.61
N VAL A 48 15.66 -7.90 39.62
CA VAL A 48 14.93 -7.30 40.76
C VAL A 48 15.79 -6.36 41.60
N GLY A 49 15.52 -5.06 41.46
CA GLY A 49 15.91 -4.02 42.42
C GLY A 49 16.97 -3.08 41.89
N PHE A 50 16.54 -1.92 41.37
CA PHE A 50 17.09 -0.58 41.62
C PHE A 50 16.19 0.42 40.90
N VAL A 51 15.14 0.87 41.59
CA VAL A 51 14.51 2.17 41.31
C VAL A 51 15.36 3.17 42.09
N SER A 52 16.10 4.00 41.39
CA SER A 52 16.73 5.19 41.95
C SER A 52 16.42 6.37 41.05
N ASP A 53 15.63 7.27 41.61
CA ASP A 53 15.60 8.72 41.40
C ASP A 53 15.61 9.21 39.93
N ILE A 54 14.41 9.24 39.36
CA ILE A 54 14.09 10.14 38.25
C ILE A 54 13.76 11.51 38.89
N PRO A 55 14.39 12.62 38.47
CA PRO A 55 14.05 13.94 38.98
C PRO A 55 12.61 14.27 38.59
N GLU A 56 11.80 14.66 39.58
CA GLU A 56 10.51 15.31 39.34
C GLU A 56 10.75 16.56 38.49
N ALA A 57 10.36 16.49 37.22
CA ALA A 57 10.18 17.67 36.40
C ALA A 57 8.78 18.21 36.73
N ASP A 58 8.73 19.40 37.32
CA ASP A 58 7.54 20.19 37.55
C ASP A 58 6.83 20.51 36.21
N ASP A 59 5.97 19.60 35.76
CA ASP A 59 4.97 19.87 34.73
C ASP A 59 3.66 20.37 35.39
N GLU A 60 3.72 21.50 36.09
CA GLU A 60 2.52 22.29 36.39
C GLU A 60 2.13 23.16 35.18
N ALA A 61 1.66 22.50 34.12
CA ALA A 61 0.92 23.17 33.06
C ALA A 61 -0.58 23.24 33.45
N ALA A 62 -0.94 24.33 34.13
CA ALA A 62 -2.28 24.91 34.30
C ALA A 62 -3.49 23.95 34.20
N ILE A 63 -3.85 23.32 35.33
CA ILE A 63 -5.18 22.71 35.53
C ILE A 63 -6.19 23.85 35.69
N ARG A 64 -7.03 24.08 34.68
CA ARG A 64 -8.21 24.96 34.79
C ARG A 64 -9.42 24.12 35.17
N ASP A 65 -9.93 24.32 36.39
CA ASP A 65 -11.21 23.80 36.86
C ASP A 65 -12.36 24.36 36.00
N GLY A 66 -13.17 23.48 35.40
CA GLY A 66 -14.40 23.91 34.69
C GLY A 66 -14.84 23.12 33.47
N GLN A 67 -14.38 21.89 33.24
CA GLN A 67 -14.83 21.10 32.08
C GLN A 67 -16.25 20.52 32.31
N PRO A 68 -17.17 20.63 31.35
CA PRO A 68 -18.53 20.14 31.50
C PRO A 68 -18.61 18.61 31.53
N ALA A 69 -19.61 18.10 32.26
CA ALA A 69 -19.98 16.68 32.25
C ALA A 69 -20.68 16.33 30.91
N LEU A 70 -19.91 16.13 29.84
CA LEU A 70 -20.38 15.62 28.56
C LEU A 70 -20.52 14.10 28.63
N GLY A 71 -21.65 13.66 29.18
CA GLY A 71 -21.86 12.28 29.55
C GLY A 71 -22.30 11.35 28.42
N LEU A 72 -21.45 10.38 28.05
CA LEU A 72 -21.88 9.10 27.50
C LEU A 72 -22.65 8.34 28.61
N THR A 73 -23.94 8.10 28.42
CA THR A 73 -24.68 7.17 29.29
C THR A 73 -24.14 5.76 29.06
N ASP A 74 -23.39 5.27 30.04
CA ASP A 74 -22.96 3.87 30.14
C ASP A 74 -24.19 3.00 30.42
N THR A 75 -24.88 2.61 29.35
CA THR A 75 -26.14 1.84 29.41
C THR A 75 -25.91 0.34 29.65
N ARG A 76 -24.87 -0.03 30.41
CA ARG A 76 -24.57 -1.42 30.79
C ARG A 76 -25.76 -2.08 31.51
N SER A 77 -26.65 -2.69 30.73
CA SER A 77 -27.57 -3.69 31.23
C SER A 77 -26.86 -5.06 31.20
N ASN A 78 -26.78 -5.71 32.36
CA ASN A 78 -26.16 -7.04 32.48
C ASN A 78 -26.86 -8.16 31.69
N ARG A 79 -27.97 -7.87 30.98
CA ARG A 79 -28.68 -8.82 30.11
C ARG A 79 -28.31 -8.74 28.62
N ALA A 80 -27.69 -7.67 28.15
CA ALA A 80 -27.26 -7.50 26.74
C ALA A 80 -25.95 -8.27 26.39
N ARG A 81 -25.60 -9.28 27.19
CA ARG A 81 -24.22 -9.51 27.66
C ARG A 81 -23.31 -10.45 26.88
N ARG A 82 -23.65 -10.93 25.69
CA ARG A 82 -22.70 -11.79 24.95
C ARG A 82 -22.60 -11.40 23.49
N TRP A 83 -21.78 -10.38 23.23
CA TRP A 83 -21.11 -10.27 21.95
C TRP A 83 -20.09 -11.39 21.87
N THR A 84 -20.28 -12.30 20.93
CA THR A 84 -19.25 -13.28 20.57
C THR A 84 -18.48 -12.72 19.38
N ARG A 85 -17.17 -12.93 19.34
CA ARG A 85 -16.35 -12.56 18.18
C ARG A 85 -16.91 -13.18 16.91
N LEU A 86 -16.70 -12.47 15.80
CA LEU A 86 -17.07 -12.92 14.47
C LEU A 86 -15.94 -13.75 13.87
N ASP A 87 -16.34 -14.85 13.23
CA ASP A 87 -15.48 -15.72 12.44
C ASP A 87 -15.40 -15.25 10.99
N SER A 88 -16.52 -14.77 10.44
CA SER A 88 -16.59 -14.21 9.10
C SER A 88 -17.74 -13.23 8.93
N ILE A 89 -17.63 -12.37 7.92
CA ILE A 89 -18.73 -11.53 7.43
C ILE A 89 -18.96 -11.83 5.96
N THR A 90 -20.21 -12.05 5.56
CA THR A 90 -20.59 -12.14 4.15
C THR A 90 -21.32 -10.88 3.73
N VAL A 91 -20.93 -10.29 2.61
CA VAL A 91 -21.61 -9.14 1.98
C VAL A 91 -22.14 -9.57 0.62
N ARG A 92 -23.42 -9.32 0.34
CA ARG A 92 -24.06 -9.62 -0.95
C ARG A 92 -24.79 -8.40 -1.51
N ASN A 93 -24.71 -8.29 -2.84
CA ASN A 93 -25.46 -7.33 -3.65
C ASN A 93 -25.26 -5.85 -3.21
N PHE A 94 -24.02 -5.42 -3.02
CA PHE A 94 -23.71 -4.05 -2.60
C PHE A 94 -22.56 -3.44 -3.41
N LYS A 95 -22.81 -2.31 -4.07
CA LYS A 95 -21.85 -1.53 -4.87
C LYS A 95 -21.01 -2.44 -5.77
N ALA A 96 -19.69 -2.51 -5.59
CA ALA A 96 -18.81 -3.36 -6.39
C ALA A 96 -18.96 -4.87 -6.09
N THR A 97 -19.54 -5.23 -4.94
CA THR A 97 -19.60 -6.60 -4.41
C THR A 97 -20.89 -7.31 -4.80
N GLN A 98 -20.79 -8.38 -5.60
CA GLN A 98 -21.90 -9.30 -5.81
C GLN A 98 -22.05 -10.24 -4.60
N GLU A 99 -20.96 -10.91 -4.22
CA GLU A 99 -20.86 -11.74 -3.02
C GLU A 99 -19.39 -11.80 -2.60
N ALA A 100 -19.10 -11.48 -1.34
CA ALA A 100 -17.78 -11.62 -0.73
C ALA A 100 -17.92 -12.20 0.67
N VAL A 101 -17.18 -13.27 0.97
CA VAL A 101 -17.09 -13.89 2.29
C VAL A 101 -15.74 -13.55 2.88
N ILE A 102 -15.73 -12.66 3.87
CA ILE A 102 -14.52 -12.14 4.50
C ILE A 102 -14.25 -12.94 5.79
N PRO A 103 -13.19 -13.77 5.85
CA PRO A 103 -12.76 -14.39 7.10
C PRO A 103 -12.20 -13.31 8.03
N LEU A 104 -12.51 -13.39 9.32
CA LEU A 104 -12.10 -12.39 10.30
C LEU A 104 -11.09 -12.92 11.31
N GLY A 105 -10.17 -12.05 11.69
CA GLY A 105 -9.29 -12.18 12.85
C GLY A 105 -9.60 -11.11 13.90
N GLN A 106 -8.65 -10.88 14.82
CA GLN A 106 -8.67 -9.67 15.66
C GLN A 106 -8.50 -8.43 14.78
N VAL A 107 -7.51 -8.47 13.89
CA VAL A 107 -7.27 -7.48 12.84
C VAL A 107 -7.33 -8.20 11.50
N THR A 108 -8.11 -7.65 10.58
CA THR A 108 -8.32 -8.17 9.23
C THR A 108 -7.98 -7.06 8.23
N ILE A 109 -7.11 -7.36 7.28
CA ILE A 109 -6.55 -6.41 6.32
C ILE A 109 -7.04 -6.82 4.93
N LEU A 110 -7.94 -6.02 4.37
CA LEU A 110 -8.40 -6.15 2.99
C LEU A 110 -7.39 -5.47 2.07
N VAL A 111 -6.82 -6.23 1.14
CA VAL A 111 -5.81 -5.78 0.19
C VAL A 111 -6.28 -6.04 -1.23
N GLY A 112 -5.93 -5.17 -2.17
CA GLY A 112 -6.33 -5.35 -3.57
C GLY A 112 -6.32 -4.05 -4.35
N PRO A 113 -6.51 -4.07 -5.68
CA PRO A 113 -6.44 -2.90 -6.57
C PRO A 113 -7.53 -1.87 -6.31
N ASN A 114 -7.41 -0.66 -6.88
CA ASN A 114 -8.41 0.39 -6.71
C ASN A 114 -9.72 -0.06 -7.34
N GLY A 115 -10.84 0.15 -6.64
CA GLY A 115 -12.15 -0.32 -7.13
C GLY A 115 -12.42 -1.83 -6.97
N SER A 116 -11.52 -2.59 -6.32
CA SER A 116 -11.72 -4.02 -6.01
C SER A 116 -12.91 -4.33 -5.07
N GLY A 117 -13.54 -3.31 -4.47
CA GLY A 117 -14.70 -3.48 -3.58
C GLY A 117 -14.38 -3.47 -2.08
N LYS A 118 -13.13 -3.23 -1.67
CA LYS A 118 -12.72 -3.13 -0.25
C LYS A 118 -13.56 -2.14 0.56
N SER A 119 -13.64 -0.88 0.11
CA SER A 119 -14.46 0.15 0.76
C SER A 119 -15.96 -0.16 0.66
N SER A 120 -16.39 -0.86 -0.40
CA SER A 120 -17.78 -1.33 -0.52
C SER A 120 -18.13 -2.32 0.59
N VAL A 121 -17.22 -3.24 0.93
CA VAL A 121 -17.40 -4.16 2.06
C VAL A 121 -17.54 -3.40 3.37
N LEU A 122 -16.61 -2.49 3.70
CA LEU A 122 -16.70 -1.72 4.95
C LEU A 122 -18.03 -0.96 5.07
N GLN A 123 -18.43 -0.28 3.99
CA GLN A 123 -19.67 0.50 3.97
C GLN A 123 -20.93 -0.37 4.07
N ALA A 124 -20.94 -1.56 3.46
CA ALA A 124 -22.04 -2.51 3.59
C ALA A 124 -22.21 -2.97 5.05
N VAL A 125 -21.09 -3.34 5.68
CA VAL A 125 -21.05 -3.78 7.07
C VAL A 125 -21.54 -2.68 8.00
N HIS A 126 -21.04 -1.46 7.82
CA HIS A 126 -21.46 -0.32 8.62
C HIS A 126 -22.94 -0.01 8.43
N TRP A 127 -23.42 0.03 7.18
CA TRP A 127 -24.82 0.32 6.87
C TRP A 127 -25.77 -0.72 7.44
N ALA A 128 -25.43 -2.00 7.32
CA ALA A 128 -26.20 -3.09 7.91
C ALA A 128 -26.27 -3.00 9.44
N ALA A 129 -25.14 -2.79 10.11
CA ALA A 129 -25.11 -2.66 11.57
C ALA A 129 -25.88 -1.43 12.06
N ARG A 130 -25.75 -0.27 11.39
CA ARG A 130 -26.53 0.94 11.73
C ARG A 130 -28.02 0.71 11.49
N ALA A 131 -28.41 0.11 10.36
CA ALA A 131 -29.81 -0.19 10.08
C ALA A 131 -30.42 -1.18 11.10
N ALA A 132 -29.66 -2.20 11.49
CA ALA A 132 -30.07 -3.16 12.51
C ALA A 132 -30.34 -2.51 13.88
N SER A 133 -29.58 -1.47 14.25
CA SER A 133 -29.74 -0.78 15.54
C SER A 133 -31.09 -0.06 15.72
N TYR A 134 -31.82 0.19 14.63
CA TYR A 134 -33.17 0.78 14.65
C TYR A 134 -34.27 -0.25 14.80
N VAL A 135 -33.98 -1.54 14.58
CA VAL A 135 -34.97 -2.61 14.73
C VAL A 135 -35.23 -2.83 16.22
N ALA A 136 -36.45 -2.58 16.66
CA ALA A 136 -36.82 -2.76 18.07
C ALA A 136 -36.57 -4.22 18.51
N PRO A 137 -36.19 -4.49 19.78
CA PRO A 137 -35.84 -5.84 20.24
C PRO A 137 -36.89 -6.92 19.92
N LYS A 138 -38.19 -6.57 20.03
CA LYS A 138 -39.33 -7.46 19.75
C LYS A 138 -39.65 -7.64 18.27
N ASN A 139 -39.13 -6.78 17.40
CA ASN A 139 -39.44 -6.78 15.97
C ASN A 139 -38.37 -7.56 15.19
N THR A 140 -38.77 -8.18 14.08
CA THR A 140 -37.83 -8.80 13.11
C THR A 140 -37.54 -7.89 11.92
N LYS A 141 -38.30 -6.80 11.76
CA LYS A 141 -38.09 -5.81 10.72
C LYS A 141 -38.55 -4.43 11.17
N GLU A 142 -37.97 -3.38 10.58
CA GLU A 142 -38.34 -1.99 10.82
C GLU A 142 -38.19 -1.17 9.54
N MET A 143 -39.11 -0.23 9.31
CA MET A 143 -39.00 0.75 8.23
C MET A 143 -38.38 2.04 8.77
N ILE A 144 -37.35 2.53 8.09
CA ILE A 144 -36.52 3.64 8.57
C ILE A 144 -36.35 4.65 7.42
N SER A 145 -36.67 5.91 7.64
CA SER A 145 -36.42 6.98 6.67
C SER A 145 -34.93 7.34 6.62
N PHE A 146 -34.45 7.83 5.48
CA PHE A 146 -33.04 8.25 5.35
C PHE A 146 -32.67 9.39 6.30
N GLU A 147 -33.60 10.31 6.56
CA GLU A 147 -33.43 11.40 7.53
C GLU A 147 -33.25 10.92 8.97
N ARG A 148 -33.70 9.70 9.29
CA ARG A 148 -33.55 9.12 10.62
C ARG A 148 -32.31 8.27 10.76
N LEU A 149 -31.72 7.77 9.67
CA LEU A 149 -30.52 6.95 9.72
C LEU A 149 -29.29 7.78 10.07
N ASP A 150 -28.44 7.21 10.93
CA ASP A 150 -27.18 7.84 11.32
C ASP A 150 -26.10 7.73 10.24
N TYR A 151 -26.19 6.69 9.40
CA TYR A 151 -25.28 6.48 8.28
C TYR A 151 -26.05 6.09 7.02
N VAL A 152 -25.64 6.68 5.90
CA VAL A 152 -26.15 6.38 4.58
C VAL A 152 -24.96 6.34 3.61
N PRO A 153 -24.78 5.25 2.83
CA PRO A 153 -23.54 5.01 2.07
C PRO A 153 -23.37 5.87 0.80
N SER A 154 -24.36 6.68 0.44
CA SER A 154 -24.39 7.51 -0.77
C SER A 154 -25.53 8.54 -0.65
N SER A 155 -25.47 9.62 -1.43
CA SER A 155 -26.61 10.53 -1.65
C SER A 155 -27.80 9.86 -2.34
N GLU A 156 -27.55 8.75 -3.06
CA GLU A 156 -28.58 7.93 -3.73
C GLU A 156 -28.55 6.50 -3.17
N PRO A 157 -29.09 6.26 -1.96
CA PRO A 157 -28.83 5.03 -1.21
C PRO A 157 -29.46 3.81 -1.88
N LEU A 158 -30.55 4.01 -2.62
CA LEU A 158 -31.23 2.95 -3.36
C LEU A 158 -30.41 2.44 -4.54
N ARG A 159 -29.44 3.21 -5.06
CA ARG A 159 -28.53 2.79 -6.14
C ARG A 159 -27.29 2.05 -5.65
N THR A 160 -27.25 1.68 -4.37
CA THR A 160 -26.13 0.94 -3.80
C THR A 160 -26.23 -0.56 -3.98
N ALA A 161 -27.28 -1.10 -4.60
CA ALA A 161 -27.31 -2.51 -4.99
C ALA A 161 -26.29 -2.79 -6.12
N HIS A 162 -25.77 -4.02 -6.17
CA HIS A 162 -24.75 -4.36 -7.17
C HIS A 162 -25.36 -4.32 -8.58
N LYS A 163 -24.80 -3.47 -9.46
CA LYS A 163 -25.24 -3.27 -10.86
C LYS A 163 -26.75 -3.07 -11.01
N SER A 164 -27.43 -2.58 -9.99
CA SER A 164 -28.90 -2.51 -9.93
C SER A 164 -29.37 -1.48 -8.89
N GLU A 165 -30.69 -1.37 -8.70
CA GLU A 165 -31.30 -0.55 -7.65
C GLU A 165 -32.10 -1.40 -6.68
N LEU A 166 -32.13 -1.00 -5.41
CA LEU A 166 -32.99 -1.56 -4.40
C LEU A 166 -34.45 -1.27 -4.72
N LYS A 167 -35.25 -2.34 -4.72
CA LYS A 167 -36.69 -2.30 -4.96
C LYS A 167 -37.43 -2.68 -3.68
N THR A 168 -38.72 -2.37 -3.70
CA THR A 168 -39.66 -2.64 -2.59
C THR A 168 -40.20 -4.06 -2.62
N ASP A 169 -40.12 -4.71 -3.77
CA ASP A 169 -40.64 -6.05 -4.01
C ASP A 169 -39.90 -7.10 -3.17
N SER A 170 -40.65 -7.99 -2.52
CA SER A 170 -40.11 -9.15 -1.81
C SER A 170 -39.30 -10.09 -2.72
N THR A 171 -39.60 -10.13 -4.02
CA THR A 171 -38.85 -10.92 -5.01
C THR A 171 -37.51 -10.30 -5.38
N SER A 172 -37.30 -9.00 -5.08
CA SER A 172 -36.06 -8.32 -5.40
C SER A 172 -34.92 -8.74 -4.46
N THR A 173 -33.72 -8.85 -5.05
CA THR A 173 -32.49 -9.15 -4.32
C THR A 173 -32.18 -7.99 -3.36
N PRO A 174 -32.12 -8.23 -2.04
CA PRO A 174 -31.76 -7.21 -1.07
C PRO A 174 -30.24 -6.98 -1.07
N VAL A 175 -29.79 -5.92 -0.40
CA VAL A 175 -28.45 -5.95 0.20
C VAL A 175 -28.51 -6.88 1.40
N GLU A 176 -27.56 -7.79 1.52
CA GLU A 176 -27.49 -8.71 2.64
C GLU A 176 -26.11 -8.70 3.27
N VAL A 177 -26.07 -8.62 4.59
CA VAL A 177 -24.86 -8.80 5.38
C VAL A 177 -25.09 -9.87 6.43
N VAL A 178 -24.27 -10.92 6.41
CA VAL A 178 -24.31 -12.01 7.37
C VAL A 178 -23.10 -11.89 8.30
N PHE A 179 -23.36 -11.75 9.59
CA PHE A 179 -22.36 -11.76 10.65
C PHE A 179 -22.30 -13.16 11.26
N ALA A 180 -21.29 -13.95 10.89
CA ALA A 180 -21.11 -15.29 11.42
C ALA A 180 -20.25 -15.23 12.69
N HIS A 181 -20.79 -15.70 13.82
CA HIS A 181 -20.09 -15.72 15.09
C HIS A 181 -19.29 -17.00 15.25
N VAL A 182 -18.17 -16.90 15.98
CA VAL A 182 -17.39 -18.06 16.40
C VAL A 182 -18.32 -19.01 17.18
N PRO A 183 -18.35 -20.31 16.85
CA PRO A 183 -19.21 -21.27 17.51
C PRO A 183 -18.91 -21.34 19.02
N VAL A 184 -19.96 -21.38 19.84
CA VAL A 184 -19.84 -21.58 21.29
C VAL A 184 -20.41 -22.97 21.57
N GLY A 185 -19.52 -23.95 21.79
CA GLY A 185 -19.92 -25.36 21.79
C GLY A 185 -20.10 -25.89 20.36
N GLU A 186 -21.19 -26.62 20.09
CA GLU A 186 -21.50 -27.19 18.76
C GLU A 186 -22.40 -26.29 17.89
N GLU A 187 -22.89 -25.15 18.41
CA GLU A 187 -23.80 -24.27 17.67
C GLU A 187 -23.09 -23.10 16.99
N ARG A 188 -23.23 -23.02 15.66
CA ARG A 188 -22.86 -21.83 14.89
C ARG A 188 -24.00 -20.83 14.90
N ALA A 189 -23.76 -19.67 15.49
CA ALA A 189 -24.69 -18.55 15.50
C ALA A 189 -24.37 -17.57 14.36
N HIS A 190 -25.39 -17.07 13.67
CA HIS A 190 -25.23 -16.00 12.68
C HIS A 190 -26.36 -14.98 12.82
N ALA A 191 -26.05 -13.71 12.54
CA ALA A 191 -27.04 -12.65 12.42
C ALA A 191 -27.03 -12.13 10.98
N THR A 192 -28.17 -12.20 10.32
CA THR A 192 -28.35 -11.74 8.94
C THR A 192 -29.17 -10.47 8.93
N VAL A 193 -28.65 -9.44 8.28
CA VAL A 193 -29.33 -8.17 8.03
C VAL A 193 -29.61 -8.05 6.55
N LYS A 194 -30.89 -7.93 6.17
CA LYS A 194 -31.32 -7.68 4.79
C LYS A 194 -31.92 -6.28 4.67
N ILE A 195 -31.48 -5.51 3.69
CA ILE A 195 -31.96 -4.15 3.42
C ILE A 195 -32.69 -4.11 2.07
N ARG A 196 -33.89 -3.54 2.07
CA ARG A 196 -34.70 -3.26 0.86
C ARG A 196 -35.19 -1.83 0.84
N ALA A 197 -35.62 -1.34 -0.32
CA ALA A 197 -36.28 -0.04 -0.40
C ALA A 197 -37.60 -0.05 0.39
N ALA A 198 -37.88 1.04 1.11
CA ALA A 198 -39.20 1.25 1.71
C ALA A 198 -40.25 1.57 0.63
N ARG A 199 -41.54 1.32 0.93
CA ARG A 199 -42.66 1.48 -0.04
C ARG A 199 -42.69 2.86 -0.70
N ASN A 200 -42.38 3.92 0.05
CA ASN A 200 -42.36 5.30 -0.41
C ASN A 200 -41.02 5.72 -1.04
N ARG A 201 -40.05 4.81 -1.17
CA ARG A 201 -38.66 5.06 -1.62
C ARG A 201 -37.89 6.15 -0.84
N GLY A 202 -38.46 6.71 0.23
CA GLY A 202 -37.83 7.70 1.12
C GLY A 202 -37.03 7.08 2.27
N GLY A 203 -36.73 5.78 2.18
CA GLY A 203 -36.03 5.05 3.23
C GLY A 203 -35.81 3.59 2.87
N ILE A 204 -35.47 2.81 3.88
CA ILE A 204 -35.25 1.38 3.78
C ILE A 204 -36.15 0.59 4.74
N THR A 205 -36.30 -0.70 4.46
CA THR A 205 -36.76 -1.67 5.44
C THR A 205 -35.61 -2.61 5.77
N ALA A 206 -35.20 -2.65 7.04
CA ALA A 206 -34.19 -3.55 7.56
C ALA A 206 -34.87 -4.79 8.15
N TYR A 207 -34.44 -5.97 7.73
CA TYR A 207 -34.91 -7.27 8.23
C TYR A 207 -33.76 -7.98 8.96
N MET A 208 -34.08 -8.61 10.08
CA MET A 208 -33.14 -9.32 10.94
C MET A 208 -33.53 -10.79 11.06
N GLU A 209 -32.59 -11.68 10.76
CA GLU A 209 -32.73 -13.14 10.89
C GLU A 209 -31.54 -13.69 11.70
N GLY A 210 -31.71 -14.76 12.49
CA GLY A 210 -30.62 -15.30 13.32
C GLY A 210 -30.96 -15.57 14.79
N GLY A 211 -32.24 -15.61 15.16
CA GLY A 211 -32.67 -15.97 16.53
C GLY A 211 -32.09 -15.04 17.60
N ASN A 212 -31.41 -15.60 18.61
CA ASN A 212 -30.81 -14.80 19.69
C ASN A 212 -29.57 -14.00 19.23
N ALA A 213 -28.92 -14.40 18.13
CA ALA A 213 -27.69 -13.78 17.64
C ALA A 213 -27.90 -12.34 17.14
N VAL A 214 -29.13 -11.96 16.79
CA VAL A 214 -29.44 -10.59 16.34
C VAL A 214 -29.52 -9.58 17.49
N THR A 215 -29.70 -10.06 18.73
CA THR A 215 -29.97 -9.20 19.90
C THR A 215 -28.88 -8.13 20.13
N PRO A 216 -27.58 -8.45 20.04
CA PRO A 216 -26.52 -7.46 20.21
C PRO A 216 -26.58 -6.31 19.20
N TYR A 217 -27.10 -6.55 18.00
CA TYR A 217 -27.17 -5.56 16.91
C TYR A 217 -28.34 -4.58 17.05
N LYS A 218 -29.36 -4.90 17.86
CA LYS A 218 -30.57 -4.08 18.06
C LYS A 218 -30.41 -2.99 19.12
N GLN A 219 -29.18 -2.50 19.31
CA GLN A 219 -28.83 -1.55 20.34
C GLN A 219 -28.61 -0.16 19.75
N ARG A 220 -29.55 0.75 19.99
CA ARG A 220 -29.51 2.11 19.42
C ARG A 220 -28.38 2.98 19.97
N PHE A 221 -28.02 2.78 21.23
CA PHE A 221 -27.05 3.64 21.93
C PHE A 221 -25.63 3.07 21.94
N GLN A 222 -25.45 1.78 21.64
CA GLN A 222 -24.14 1.15 21.55
C GLN A 222 -23.62 1.20 20.12
N PHE A 223 -22.38 1.63 19.93
CA PHE A 223 -21.71 1.58 18.64
C PHE A 223 -21.19 0.16 18.40
N ILE A 224 -22.00 -0.70 17.78
CA ILE A 224 -21.50 -2.02 17.35
C ILE A 224 -20.41 -1.86 16.29
N THR A 225 -20.58 -0.90 15.39
CA THR A 225 -19.59 -0.55 14.36
C THR A 225 -19.20 0.92 14.43
N ALA A 226 -17.92 1.23 14.23
CA ALA A 226 -17.43 2.57 13.88
C ALA A 226 -16.77 2.52 12.50
N TYR A 227 -17.08 3.47 11.61
CA TYR A 227 -16.47 3.58 10.29
C TYR A 227 -15.65 4.86 10.19
N ILE A 228 -14.37 4.72 9.85
CA ILE A 228 -13.43 5.81 9.67
C ILE A 228 -13.01 5.82 8.19
N PRO A 229 -13.56 6.74 7.38
CA PRO A 229 -13.09 6.92 6.01
C PRO A 229 -11.72 7.61 5.99
N GLY A 230 -11.10 7.69 4.81
CA GLY A 230 -9.91 8.52 4.63
C GLY A 230 -10.20 9.99 4.95
N LEU A 231 -9.32 10.63 5.72
CA LEU A 231 -9.48 12.02 6.13
C LEU A 231 -9.28 12.98 4.95
N ALA A 232 -10.33 13.75 4.61
CA ALA A 232 -10.30 14.76 3.55
C ALA A 232 -9.85 16.15 4.02
N GLY A 233 -9.71 16.37 5.32
CA GLY A 233 -9.34 17.64 5.95
C GLY A 233 -9.96 17.79 7.34
N LEU A 234 -9.57 18.84 8.05
CA LEU A 234 -10.11 19.19 9.37
C LEU A 234 -10.77 20.57 9.29
N SER A 235 -11.95 20.72 9.89
CA SER A 235 -12.54 22.05 10.07
C SER A 235 -11.59 22.95 10.87
N GLU A 236 -11.41 24.20 10.46
CA GLU A 236 -10.56 25.15 11.20
C GLU A 236 -11.07 25.37 12.62
N ARG A 237 -12.39 25.38 12.80
CA ARG A 237 -13.06 25.63 14.09
C ARG A 237 -14.25 24.69 14.26
N GLU A 238 -14.49 24.29 15.50
CA GLU A 238 -15.66 23.50 15.89
C GLU A 238 -16.29 24.13 17.13
N SER A 239 -17.60 24.36 17.12
CA SER A 239 -18.36 24.64 18.35
C SER A 239 -18.77 23.32 19.01
N ILE A 240 -19.18 23.38 20.29
CA ILE A 240 -19.75 22.22 20.95
C ILE A 240 -21.03 21.80 20.24
N LEU A 241 -21.09 20.50 19.94
CA LEU A 241 -22.27 19.86 19.38
C LEU A 241 -23.07 19.13 20.46
N ALA A 242 -24.39 19.18 20.34
CA ALA A 242 -25.26 18.30 21.10
C ALA A 242 -24.95 16.84 20.78
N GLN A 243 -25.00 15.97 21.80
CA GLN A 243 -24.66 14.55 21.68
C GLN A 243 -25.31 13.82 20.49
N PRO A 244 -26.62 13.99 20.20
CA PRO A 244 -27.23 13.34 19.04
C PRO A 244 -26.62 13.78 17.70
N SER A 245 -26.30 15.07 17.57
CA SER A 245 -25.69 15.65 16.35
C SER A 245 -24.26 15.14 16.18
N LEU A 246 -23.46 15.16 17.25
CA LEU A 246 -22.10 14.62 17.25
C LEU A 246 -22.09 13.15 16.84
N ARG A 247 -22.94 12.33 17.47
CA ARG A 247 -23.02 10.90 17.16
C ARG A 247 -23.42 10.63 15.72
N ARG A 248 -24.35 11.44 15.20
CA ARG A 248 -24.79 11.33 13.81
C ARG A 248 -23.65 11.67 12.85
N GLN A 249 -22.91 12.76 13.10
CA GLN A 249 -21.78 13.16 12.26
C GLN A 249 -20.60 12.18 12.34
N ALA A 250 -20.29 11.68 13.55
CA ALA A 250 -19.28 10.65 13.75
C ALA A 250 -19.68 9.32 13.05
N ALA A 251 -20.95 8.94 13.10
CA ALA A 251 -21.45 7.76 12.40
C ALA A 251 -21.56 7.95 10.88
N SER A 252 -21.80 9.18 10.40
CA SER A 252 -21.90 9.44 8.97
C SER A 252 -20.55 9.40 8.24
N GLY A 253 -19.44 9.29 8.97
CA GLY A 253 -18.09 9.37 8.43
C GLY A 253 -17.62 10.80 8.18
N ASP A 254 -18.31 11.81 8.72
CA ASP A 254 -17.87 13.23 8.65
C ASP A 254 -16.86 13.53 9.76
N ALA A 255 -15.79 12.76 9.77
CA ALA A 255 -14.93 12.67 10.93
C ALA A 255 -13.92 13.85 11.02
N GLY A 256 -13.79 14.64 9.95
CA GLY A 256 -13.03 15.91 9.92
C GLY A 256 -13.79 17.11 10.46
N GLY A 257 -15.13 17.06 10.48
CA GLY A 257 -15.99 18.13 11.01
C GLY A 257 -16.20 18.10 12.53
N VAL A 258 -15.82 17.00 13.19
CA VAL A 258 -16.13 16.74 14.60
C VAL A 258 -14.93 16.26 15.43
N MET A 259 -13.71 16.40 14.93
CA MET A 259 -12.53 15.87 15.61
C MET A 259 -12.34 16.47 16.99
N ARG A 260 -12.44 17.81 17.12
CA ARG A 260 -12.24 18.49 18.40
C ARG A 260 -13.37 18.15 19.37
N ASN A 261 -14.59 17.99 18.87
CA ASN A 261 -15.69 17.47 19.68
C ASN A 261 -15.38 16.06 20.22
N ILE A 262 -14.82 15.18 19.39
CA ILE A 262 -14.46 13.81 19.81
C ILE A 262 -13.35 13.82 20.85
N LEU A 263 -12.30 14.61 20.63
CA LEU A 263 -11.22 14.78 21.60
C LEU A 263 -11.75 15.35 22.91
N LEU A 264 -12.61 16.37 22.86
CA LEU A 264 -13.21 16.97 24.04
C LEU A 264 -14.03 15.93 24.81
N ASN A 265 -14.91 15.17 24.13
CA ASN A 265 -15.71 14.11 24.78
C ASN A 265 -14.84 12.97 25.34
N LEU A 266 -13.69 12.70 24.73
CA LEU A 266 -12.71 11.74 25.23
C LEU A 266 -12.04 12.24 26.51
N ARG A 267 -11.76 13.55 26.60
CA ARG A 267 -11.17 14.21 27.77
C ARG A 267 -12.18 14.54 28.87
N SER A 268 -13.45 14.78 28.55
CA SER A 268 -14.49 15.12 29.53
C SER A 268 -14.91 13.91 30.37
N ARG A 269 -15.29 14.13 31.62
CA ARG A 269 -15.78 13.04 32.50
C ARG A 269 -17.07 12.40 31.98
N ARG A 270 -17.21 11.09 32.14
CA ARG A 270 -18.46 10.35 31.86
C ARG A 270 -19.47 10.53 33.01
N VAL A 271 -20.75 10.23 32.77
CA VAL A 271 -21.84 10.40 33.78
C VAL A 271 -21.59 9.57 35.05
N ASN A 272 -20.93 8.42 34.89
CA ASN A 272 -20.62 7.48 35.96
C ASN A 272 -19.28 7.76 36.65
N GLU A 273 -18.55 8.80 36.25
CA GLU A 273 -17.27 9.20 36.84
C GLU A 273 -17.49 10.34 37.86
N THR A 274 -16.84 10.24 39.02
CA THR A 274 -16.97 11.22 40.10
C THR A 274 -16.07 12.44 39.90
N ASP A 275 -14.95 12.26 39.20
CA ASP A 275 -13.91 13.26 38.95
C ASP A 275 -13.45 13.25 37.48
N GLU A 276 -12.45 14.05 37.16
CA GLU A 276 -11.88 14.16 35.80
C GLU A 276 -10.80 13.11 35.50
N LEU A 277 -10.41 12.26 36.45
CA LEU A 277 -9.29 11.33 36.30
C LEU A 277 -9.54 10.32 35.17
N GLY A 278 -10.78 9.89 34.98
CA GLY A 278 -11.16 8.99 33.89
C GLY A 278 -10.98 9.61 32.49
N GLY A 279 -11.29 10.91 32.35
CA GLY A 279 -11.05 11.67 31.14
C GLY A 279 -9.55 11.94 30.90
N ILE A 280 -8.80 12.24 31.97
CA ILE A 280 -7.34 12.36 31.93
C ILE A 280 -6.68 11.07 31.45
N ALA A 281 -7.07 9.94 32.02
CA ALA A 281 -6.53 8.63 31.67
C ALA A 281 -6.81 8.27 30.21
N ARG A 282 -8.01 8.59 29.69
CA ARG A 282 -8.34 8.38 28.27
C ARG A 282 -7.48 9.24 27.34
N LEU A 283 -7.29 10.52 27.65
CA LEU A 283 -6.42 11.39 26.84
C LEU A 283 -4.96 10.94 26.90
N LYS A 284 -4.48 10.50 28.08
CA LYS A 284 -3.15 9.92 28.24
C LYS A 284 -2.98 8.69 27.34
N ARG A 285 -3.95 7.78 27.35
CA ARG A 285 -3.93 6.58 26.50
C ARG A 285 -3.94 6.91 25.00
N LEU A 286 -4.69 7.93 24.59
CA LEU A 286 -4.63 8.44 23.22
C LEU A 286 -3.20 8.89 22.87
N ASN A 287 -2.57 9.67 23.74
CA ASN A 287 -1.20 10.15 23.53
C ASN A 287 -0.17 9.02 23.53
N GLU A 288 -0.38 7.95 24.30
CA GLU A 288 0.46 6.74 24.26
C GLU A 288 0.39 6.07 22.88
N TYR A 289 -0.80 5.81 22.33
CA TYR A 289 -0.94 5.23 20.98
C TYR A 289 -0.50 6.17 19.86
N VAL A 290 -0.73 7.47 19.99
CA VAL A 290 -0.22 8.44 19.02
C VAL A 290 1.31 8.46 19.07
N GLY A 291 1.90 8.39 20.27
CA GLY A 291 3.34 8.38 20.50
C GLY A 291 4.06 7.15 19.95
N THR A 292 3.43 5.97 19.93
CA THR A 292 4.04 4.78 19.32
C THR A 292 4.18 4.94 17.80
N VAL A 293 3.19 5.54 17.13
CA VAL A 293 3.22 5.79 15.68
C VAL A 293 4.03 7.03 15.32
N HIS A 294 3.91 8.09 16.13
CA HIS A 294 4.58 9.38 15.97
C HIS A 294 5.33 9.75 17.26
N PRO A 295 6.58 9.32 17.44
CA PRO A 295 7.35 9.56 18.65
C PRO A 295 7.46 11.04 19.02
N GLY A 296 7.23 11.33 20.29
CA GLY A 296 7.34 12.67 20.87
C GLY A 296 6.18 13.62 20.54
N ILE A 297 5.12 13.13 19.88
CA ILE A 297 3.91 13.93 19.65
C ILE A 297 2.90 13.68 20.78
N SER A 298 2.31 14.76 21.28
CA SER A 298 1.16 14.70 22.18
C SER A 298 0.06 15.65 21.71
N VAL A 299 -1.18 15.32 22.10
CA VAL A 299 -2.40 16.06 21.77
C VAL A 299 -3.04 16.53 23.06
N ASN A 300 -3.56 17.75 23.04
CA ASN A 300 -4.34 18.33 24.12
C ASN A 300 -5.62 18.98 23.58
N VAL A 301 -6.62 19.11 24.45
CA VAL A 301 -7.92 19.68 24.12
C VAL A 301 -8.50 20.37 25.34
N SER A 302 -9.08 21.55 25.14
CA SER A 302 -9.74 22.33 26.18
C SER A 302 -10.91 23.13 25.62
N PHE A 303 -11.84 23.45 26.51
CA PHE A 303 -12.96 24.32 26.25
C PHE A 303 -13.47 24.88 27.58
N ASP A 304 -13.57 26.20 27.66
CA ASP A 304 -14.20 26.93 28.76
C ASP A 304 -15.59 27.40 28.33
N GLU A 305 -16.65 26.87 28.96
CA GLU A 305 -18.03 27.21 28.59
C GLU A 305 -18.40 28.69 28.75
N ARG A 306 -17.63 29.46 29.52
CA ARG A 306 -17.91 30.87 29.80
C ARG A 306 -17.23 31.81 28.80
N GLU A 307 -16.05 31.42 28.33
CA GLU A 307 -15.17 32.29 27.55
C GLU A 307 -15.03 31.84 26.09
N ASP A 308 -15.13 30.53 25.82
CA ASP A 308 -14.83 29.96 24.51
C ASP A 308 -16.09 29.80 23.64
N TYR A 309 -15.99 30.26 22.39
CA TYR A 309 -16.98 29.96 21.34
C TYR A 309 -16.64 28.69 20.56
N HIS A 310 -15.37 28.27 20.57
CA HIS A 310 -14.84 27.17 19.78
C HIS A 310 -13.94 26.29 20.63
N ILE A 311 -13.95 24.99 20.35
CA ILE A 311 -13.09 24.01 21.03
C ILE A 311 -11.64 24.25 20.62
N SER A 312 -10.75 24.38 21.60
CA SER A 312 -9.32 24.46 21.39
C SER A 312 -8.72 23.06 21.42
N ALA A 313 -8.00 22.69 20.35
CA ALA A 313 -7.22 21.46 20.32
C ALA A 313 -5.85 21.77 19.75
N THR A 314 -4.81 21.29 20.44
CA THR A 314 -3.41 21.53 20.10
C THR A 314 -2.63 20.23 20.03
N TYR A 315 -1.50 20.26 19.32
CA TYR A 315 -0.49 19.22 19.39
C TYR A 315 0.88 19.82 19.68
N SER A 316 1.73 19.04 20.34
CA SER A 316 3.15 19.34 20.55
C SER A 316 4.02 18.38 19.75
N SER A 317 5.25 18.78 19.42
CA SER A 317 6.23 17.92 18.74
C SER A 317 7.65 18.32 19.14
N PRO A 318 8.63 17.39 19.13
CA PRO A 318 9.99 17.67 19.57
C PRO A 318 10.67 18.80 18.78
N GLY A 319 10.31 18.95 17.50
CA GLY A 319 10.89 19.98 16.63
C GLY A 319 10.32 21.38 16.83
N LEU A 320 9.25 21.53 17.62
CA LEU A 320 8.58 22.82 17.86
C LEU A 320 9.01 23.49 19.17
N GLY A 321 9.85 22.83 19.99
CA GLY A 321 10.14 23.25 21.37
C GLY A 321 8.89 23.10 22.27
N ASN A 322 8.85 23.82 23.40
CA ASN A 322 7.68 23.85 24.31
C ASN A 322 6.52 24.71 23.77
N GLN A 323 6.32 24.76 22.45
CA GLN A 323 5.22 25.52 21.83
C GLN A 323 4.20 24.58 21.19
N ASP A 324 3.01 24.60 21.75
CA ASP A 324 1.82 23.95 21.18
C ASP A 324 1.39 24.64 19.88
N ARG A 325 0.92 23.83 18.93
CA ARG A 325 0.34 24.32 17.67
C ARG A 325 -1.11 23.88 17.52
N PRO A 326 -1.98 24.70 16.91
CA PRO A 326 -3.36 24.32 16.62
C PRO A 326 -3.43 23.04 15.79
N LEU A 327 -4.39 22.17 16.12
CA LEU A 327 -4.52 20.84 15.53
C LEU A 327 -4.66 20.85 14.00
N GLU A 328 -5.32 21.86 13.43
CA GLU A 328 -5.51 22.02 11.98
C GLU A 328 -4.19 22.22 11.20
N THR A 329 -3.11 22.61 11.88
CA THR A 329 -1.79 22.76 11.26
C THR A 329 -0.99 21.46 11.21
N ALA A 330 -1.50 20.38 11.82
CA ALA A 330 -0.87 19.07 11.79
C ALA A 330 -0.92 18.45 10.39
N ALA A 331 0.09 17.64 10.06
CA ALA A 331 0.07 16.85 8.83
C ALA A 331 -1.11 15.86 8.83
N THR A 332 -1.75 15.66 7.67
CA THR A 332 -2.92 14.78 7.50
C THR A 332 -2.69 13.38 8.06
N GLY A 333 -1.49 12.82 7.92
CA GLY A 333 -1.14 11.52 8.49
C GLY A 333 -1.24 11.48 10.03
N LEU A 334 -0.81 12.54 10.72
CA LEU A 334 -0.97 12.64 12.17
C LEU A 334 -2.45 12.74 12.57
N LEU A 335 -3.22 13.56 11.85
CA LEU A 335 -4.66 13.71 12.10
C LEU A 335 -5.42 12.39 11.93
N GLN A 336 -5.07 11.58 10.92
CA GLN A 336 -5.64 10.25 10.71
C GLN A 336 -5.36 9.33 11.90
N VAL A 337 -4.12 9.31 12.41
CA VAL A 337 -3.72 8.49 13.57
C VAL A 337 -4.49 8.92 14.83
N ILE A 338 -4.57 10.24 15.09
CA ILE A 338 -5.34 10.79 16.21
C ILE A 338 -6.81 10.37 16.11
N GLN A 339 -7.40 10.49 14.92
CA GLN A 339 -8.79 10.12 14.66
C GLN A 339 -9.06 8.66 15.00
N ILE A 340 -8.23 7.76 14.46
CA ILE A 340 -8.36 6.31 14.62
C ILE A 340 -8.39 5.96 16.11
N PHE A 341 -7.38 6.39 16.87
CA PHE A 341 -7.29 6.04 18.28
C PHE A 341 -8.31 6.78 19.16
N ALA A 342 -8.67 8.02 18.82
CA ALA A 342 -9.72 8.74 19.54
C ALA A 342 -11.09 8.06 19.39
N TYR A 343 -11.44 7.60 18.19
CA TYR A 343 -12.67 6.83 17.95
C TYR A 343 -12.65 5.50 18.69
N LEU A 344 -11.52 4.78 18.66
CA LEU A 344 -11.37 3.50 19.35
C LEU A 344 -11.60 3.63 20.86
N ILE A 345 -10.95 4.62 21.49
CA ILE A 345 -11.04 4.88 22.94
C ILE A 345 -12.42 5.45 23.32
N LEU A 346 -12.99 6.35 22.50
CA LEU A 346 -14.25 7.00 22.85
C LEU A 346 -15.44 6.05 22.72
N PHE A 347 -15.51 5.30 21.61
CA PHE A 347 -16.67 4.50 21.26
C PHE A 347 -16.58 3.02 21.66
N GLU A 348 -15.36 2.49 21.85
CA GLU A 348 -15.10 1.07 22.19
C GLU A 348 -15.97 0.11 21.34
N PRO A 349 -15.94 0.23 19.99
CA PRO A 349 -16.86 -0.49 19.13
C PRO A 349 -16.55 -1.99 19.12
N LYS A 350 -17.53 -2.82 18.76
CA LYS A 350 -17.27 -4.26 18.59
C LYS A 350 -16.55 -4.58 17.28
N ILE A 351 -16.81 -3.78 16.26
CA ILE A 351 -16.14 -3.83 14.96
C ILE A 351 -15.71 -2.42 14.58
N MET A 352 -14.45 -2.21 14.27
CA MET A 352 -13.92 -0.96 13.75
C MET A 352 -13.55 -1.15 12.27
N LEU A 353 -14.04 -0.25 11.43
CA LEU A 353 -13.90 -0.31 9.97
C LEU A 353 -13.07 0.90 9.54
N ILE A 354 -11.88 0.68 8.99
CA ILE A 354 -10.93 1.77 8.68
C ILE A 354 -10.58 1.72 7.19
N ASP A 355 -10.90 2.79 6.46
CA ASP A 355 -10.62 2.88 5.03
C ASP A 355 -9.28 3.60 4.80
N GLU A 356 -8.33 2.93 4.13
CA GLU A 356 -7.02 3.47 3.73
C GLU A 356 -6.29 4.28 4.81
N PRO A 357 -6.02 3.71 5.99
CA PRO A 357 -5.38 4.43 7.09
C PRO A 357 -3.93 4.87 6.77
N ASP A 358 -3.34 4.33 5.70
CA ASP A 358 -1.96 4.53 5.29
C ASP A 358 -1.73 5.67 4.27
N ALA A 359 -2.79 6.19 3.63
CA ALA A 359 -2.69 7.06 2.44
C ALA A 359 -1.80 8.31 2.60
N HIS A 360 -1.64 8.83 3.82
CA HIS A 360 -0.85 10.02 4.13
C HIS A 360 0.31 9.78 5.10
N LEU A 361 0.68 8.51 5.33
CA LEU A 361 1.73 8.12 6.26
C LEU A 361 3.00 7.67 5.52
N HIS A 362 4.15 7.99 6.09
CA HIS A 362 5.44 7.46 5.63
C HIS A 362 5.53 5.95 5.93
N PRO A 363 6.20 5.13 5.10
CA PRO A 363 6.37 3.68 5.29
C PRO A 363 6.63 3.20 6.74
N ASP A 364 7.65 3.74 7.42
CA ASP A 364 7.96 3.41 8.83
C ASP A 364 6.77 3.64 9.79
N LYS A 365 5.98 4.69 9.55
CA LYS A 365 4.79 4.98 10.37
C LYS A 365 3.61 4.06 10.05
N GLN A 366 3.53 3.57 8.81
CA GLN A 366 2.52 2.58 8.43
C GLN A 366 2.77 1.26 9.17
N GLU A 367 4.03 0.82 9.26
CA GLU A 367 4.41 -0.37 10.04
C GLU A 367 4.06 -0.21 11.53
N ARG A 368 4.42 0.93 12.14
CA ARG A 368 4.06 1.21 13.55
C ARG A 368 2.55 1.34 13.79
N LEU A 369 1.81 1.86 12.80
CA LEU A 369 0.36 2.00 12.91
C LEU A 369 -0.31 0.63 13.02
N ILE A 370 0.06 -0.33 12.18
CA ILE A 370 -0.56 -1.65 12.22
C ILE A 370 -0.22 -2.40 13.51
N GLU A 371 1.01 -2.30 14.00
CA GLU A 371 1.43 -2.85 15.30
C GLU A 371 0.62 -2.26 16.45
N THR A 372 0.45 -0.92 16.47
CA THR A 372 -0.31 -0.23 17.51
C THR A 372 -1.81 -0.56 17.43
N LEU A 373 -2.36 -0.71 16.22
CA LEU A 373 -3.75 -1.15 16.01
C LEU A 373 -4.00 -2.55 16.56
N GLU A 374 -3.08 -3.50 16.35
CA GLU A 374 -3.19 -4.85 16.91
C GLU A 374 -3.20 -4.85 18.44
N LEU A 375 -2.30 -4.08 19.05
CA LEU A 375 -2.25 -3.90 20.51
C LEU A 375 -3.56 -3.27 21.03
N ALA A 376 -3.97 -2.14 20.47
CA ALA A 376 -5.16 -1.43 20.92
C ALA A 376 -6.45 -2.23 20.68
N ALA A 377 -6.53 -3.01 19.59
CA ALA A 377 -7.64 -3.92 19.30
C ALA A 377 -7.79 -5.02 20.36
N ALA A 378 -6.67 -5.60 20.80
CA ALA A 378 -6.65 -6.62 21.84
C ALA A 378 -7.12 -6.03 23.19
N GLU A 379 -6.60 -4.87 23.57
CA GLU A 379 -6.93 -4.23 24.85
C GLU A 379 -8.38 -3.74 24.95
N THR A 380 -9.00 -3.37 23.83
CA THR A 380 -10.39 -2.89 23.77
C THR A 380 -11.40 -3.98 23.38
N GLU A 381 -10.92 -5.21 23.13
CA GLU A 381 -11.72 -6.32 22.59
C GLU A 381 -12.46 -5.98 21.28
N THR A 382 -11.86 -5.12 20.45
CA THR A 382 -12.43 -4.61 19.19
C THR A 382 -11.91 -5.42 17.99
N GLN A 383 -12.78 -5.94 17.12
CA GLN A 383 -12.32 -6.50 15.85
C GLN A 383 -12.12 -5.39 14.82
N ILE A 384 -10.94 -5.29 14.21
CA ILE A 384 -10.62 -4.26 13.22
C ILE A 384 -10.65 -4.88 11.83
N ILE A 385 -11.32 -4.22 10.90
CA ILE A 385 -11.26 -4.50 9.46
C ILE A 385 -10.77 -3.23 8.78
N LEU A 386 -9.61 -3.28 8.15
CA LEU A 386 -9.04 -2.14 7.44
C LEU A 386 -8.79 -2.46 5.98
N THR A 387 -8.84 -1.44 5.12
CA THR A 387 -8.48 -1.55 3.71
C THR A 387 -7.13 -0.90 3.49
N THR A 388 -6.30 -1.47 2.62
CA THR A 388 -5.00 -0.87 2.28
C THR A 388 -4.51 -1.32 0.91
N HIS A 389 -3.62 -0.52 0.35
CA HIS A 389 -2.77 -0.86 -0.80
C HIS A 389 -1.29 -0.94 -0.40
N SER A 390 -0.98 -0.67 0.86
CA SER A 390 0.40 -0.55 1.29
C SER A 390 1.03 -1.91 1.54
N PRO A 391 2.18 -2.22 0.90
CA PRO A 391 2.99 -3.37 1.27
C PRO A 391 3.58 -3.23 2.68
N HIS A 392 3.72 -2.02 3.22
CA HIS A 392 4.27 -1.76 4.55
C HIS A 392 3.28 -2.15 5.66
N ILE A 393 1.99 -1.83 5.50
CA ILE A 393 0.94 -2.31 6.43
C ILE A 393 0.92 -3.85 6.46
N ALA A 394 0.92 -4.47 5.28
CA ALA A 394 0.92 -5.93 5.19
C ALA A 394 2.21 -6.56 5.73
N ARG A 395 3.35 -5.87 5.68
CA ARG A 395 4.63 -6.34 6.22
C ARG A 395 4.68 -6.21 7.75
N GLY A 396 4.27 -5.06 8.29
CA GLY A 396 4.23 -4.80 9.73
C GLY A 396 3.16 -5.59 10.48
N ALA A 397 2.12 -6.06 9.79
CA ALA A 397 1.08 -6.89 10.40
C ALA A 397 1.66 -8.20 10.96
N SER A 398 1.26 -8.59 12.17
CA SER A 398 1.69 -9.86 12.77
C SER A 398 1.16 -11.07 11.98
N PRO A 399 1.72 -12.29 12.19
CA PRO A 399 1.15 -13.52 11.64
C PRO A 399 -0.28 -13.82 12.11
N SER A 400 -0.75 -13.15 13.16
CA SER A 400 -2.11 -13.33 13.69
C SER A 400 -3.17 -12.48 12.97
N ALA A 401 -2.75 -11.42 12.28
CA ALA A 401 -3.63 -10.66 11.40
C ALA A 401 -4.00 -11.48 10.16
N LYS A 402 -5.28 -11.42 9.79
CA LYS A 402 -5.75 -12.03 8.54
C LYS A 402 -5.57 -11.04 7.39
N LEU A 403 -4.86 -11.46 6.35
CA LEU A 403 -4.82 -10.74 5.08
C LEU A 403 -5.82 -11.37 4.12
N VAL A 404 -6.60 -10.54 3.44
CA VAL A 404 -7.62 -10.97 2.49
C VAL A 404 -7.46 -10.17 1.21
N TRP A 405 -7.16 -10.86 0.12
CA TRP A 405 -7.09 -10.25 -1.19
C TRP A 405 -8.47 -10.15 -1.83
N MET A 406 -8.82 -8.94 -2.24
CA MET A 406 -10.05 -8.64 -2.94
C MET A 406 -9.78 -8.18 -4.37
N ASN A 407 -10.56 -8.70 -5.31
CA ASN A 407 -10.60 -8.18 -6.67
C ASN A 407 -12.03 -8.28 -7.23
N GLU A 408 -12.43 -7.30 -8.04
CA GLU A 408 -13.76 -7.26 -8.69
C GLU A 408 -14.95 -7.57 -7.75
N GLY A 409 -14.88 -7.12 -6.50
CA GLY A 409 -15.93 -7.32 -5.51
C GLY A 409 -16.01 -8.72 -4.92
N LYS A 410 -14.98 -9.56 -5.09
CA LYS A 410 -14.86 -10.92 -4.55
C LYS A 410 -13.58 -11.06 -3.74
N VAL A 411 -13.54 -12.07 -2.87
CA VAL A 411 -12.31 -12.53 -2.23
C VAL A 411 -11.67 -13.57 -3.14
N GLU A 412 -10.44 -13.33 -3.61
CA GLU A 412 -9.72 -14.35 -4.41
C GLU A 412 -8.87 -15.26 -3.51
N THR A 413 -8.28 -14.71 -2.45
CA THR A 413 -7.41 -15.45 -1.51
C THR A 413 -7.41 -14.83 -0.12
N ASP A 414 -7.26 -15.67 0.90
CA ASP A 414 -6.94 -15.31 2.28
C ASP A 414 -5.60 -15.91 2.75
N ASP A 415 -4.76 -16.38 1.81
CA ASP A 415 -3.40 -16.83 2.08
C ASP A 415 -2.48 -15.62 2.31
N GLY A 416 -2.21 -15.35 3.59
CA GLY A 416 -1.38 -14.22 3.99
C GLY A 416 0.05 -14.26 3.48
N GLU A 417 0.65 -15.42 3.24
CA GLU A 417 2.02 -15.51 2.72
C GLU A 417 2.06 -15.17 1.22
N ALA A 418 1.12 -15.71 0.45
CA ALA A 418 0.96 -15.37 -0.96
C ALA A 418 0.70 -13.87 -1.16
N ILE A 419 -0.18 -13.27 -0.34
CA ILE A 419 -0.49 -11.84 -0.38
C ILE A 419 0.74 -11.00 -0.06
N ARG A 420 1.50 -11.31 1.00
CA ARG A 420 2.71 -10.57 1.37
C ARG A 420 3.78 -10.61 0.27
N ARG A 421 3.95 -11.76 -0.39
CA ARG A 421 4.88 -11.90 -1.53
C ARG A 421 4.44 -11.02 -2.71
N LEU A 422 3.16 -11.08 -3.08
CA LEU A 422 2.60 -10.25 -4.15
C LEU A 422 2.83 -8.75 -3.90
N LEU A 423 2.59 -8.32 -2.66
CA LEU A 423 2.80 -6.94 -2.23
C LEU A 423 4.27 -6.54 -2.26
N GLY A 424 5.16 -7.43 -1.78
CA GLY A 424 6.61 -7.21 -1.80
C GLY A 424 7.17 -6.99 -3.21
N TRP A 425 6.55 -7.60 -4.22
CA TRP A 425 6.93 -7.45 -5.62
C TRP A 425 6.21 -6.31 -6.36
N GLY A 426 5.32 -5.59 -5.69
CA GLY A 426 4.53 -4.52 -6.32
C GLY A 426 3.53 -5.04 -7.36
N GLY A 427 3.06 -6.29 -7.20
CA GLY A 427 2.14 -6.95 -8.13
C GLY A 427 0.67 -6.55 -7.99
N LEU A 428 0.35 -5.60 -7.09
CA LEU A 428 -1.01 -5.27 -6.66
C LEU A 428 -1.99 -4.94 -7.80
N ASP A 429 -1.49 -4.25 -8.83
CA ASP A 429 -2.26 -3.78 -9.99
C ASP A 429 -1.66 -4.30 -11.32
N LYS A 430 -0.87 -5.38 -11.25
CA LYS A 430 -0.06 -5.85 -12.38
C LYS A 430 -0.56 -7.16 -12.91
N SER A 431 -0.59 -7.27 -14.23
CA SER A 431 -0.99 -8.50 -14.93
C SER A 431 0.14 -9.52 -14.96
N ALA A 432 1.40 -9.08 -14.90
CA ALA A 432 2.54 -9.98 -14.78
C ALA A 432 3.68 -9.42 -13.92
N LEU A 433 4.39 -10.33 -13.26
CA LEU A 433 5.65 -10.08 -12.57
C LEU A 433 6.81 -10.36 -13.52
N PHE A 434 7.73 -9.42 -13.64
CA PHE A 434 8.90 -9.51 -14.52
C PHE A 434 10.16 -9.64 -13.66
N PHE A 435 10.58 -10.88 -13.42
CA PHE A 435 11.78 -11.21 -12.65
C PHE A 435 13.04 -11.03 -13.50
N VAL A 436 13.99 -10.26 -13.00
CA VAL A 436 15.23 -9.88 -13.71
C VAL A 436 16.42 -10.31 -12.88
N GLU A 437 17.36 -11.01 -13.51
CA GLU A 437 18.63 -11.42 -12.93
C GLU A 437 19.39 -10.23 -12.30
N ASP A 438 19.58 -9.16 -13.06
CA ASP A 438 20.46 -8.04 -12.70
C ASP A 438 19.87 -7.08 -11.67
N GLN A 439 20.77 -6.44 -10.91
CA GLN A 439 20.42 -5.32 -10.02
C GLN A 439 20.15 -4.03 -10.79
N ASP A 440 20.92 -3.81 -11.87
CA ASP A 440 20.76 -2.67 -12.75
C ASP A 440 19.80 -3.04 -13.88
N ASP A 441 18.58 -2.51 -13.80
CA ASP A 441 17.52 -2.71 -14.79
C ASP A 441 17.34 -1.48 -15.70
N THR A 442 18.31 -0.55 -15.74
CA THR A 442 18.18 0.72 -16.47
C THR A 442 17.98 0.51 -17.97
N ALA A 443 18.79 -0.37 -18.59
CA ALA A 443 18.69 -0.72 -20.00
C ALA A 443 17.34 -1.39 -20.31
N LEU A 444 16.90 -2.33 -19.47
CA LEU A 444 15.62 -3.00 -19.62
C LEU A 444 14.44 -2.03 -19.49
N ARG A 445 14.48 -1.12 -18.51
CA ARG A 445 13.45 -0.08 -18.36
C ARG A 445 13.42 0.85 -19.56
N ALA A 446 14.55 1.14 -20.19
CA ALA A 446 14.59 1.93 -21.42
C ALA A 446 13.91 1.20 -22.59
N ILE A 447 14.14 -0.11 -22.74
CA ILE A 447 13.40 -0.95 -23.70
C ILE A 447 11.90 -0.91 -23.39
N LEU A 448 11.48 -1.18 -22.15
CA LEU A 448 10.06 -1.20 -21.77
C LEU A 448 9.37 0.16 -21.95
N ARG A 449 10.07 1.29 -21.81
CA ARG A 449 9.52 2.64 -22.03
C ARG A 449 9.05 2.87 -23.46
N GLN A 450 9.58 2.14 -24.44
CA GLN A 450 9.12 2.23 -25.82
C GLN A 450 7.71 1.63 -26.02
N TRP A 451 7.23 0.82 -25.05
CA TRP A 451 5.86 0.28 -24.99
C TRP A 451 5.17 0.65 -23.67
N PRO A 452 4.71 1.91 -23.50
CA PRO A 452 4.12 2.36 -22.24
C PRO A 452 2.94 1.51 -21.75
N GLU A 453 2.08 1.04 -22.66
CA GLU A 453 0.90 0.24 -22.32
C GLU A 453 1.27 -1.16 -21.79
N LEU A 454 2.30 -1.79 -22.34
CA LEU A 454 2.80 -3.08 -21.84
C LEU A 454 3.52 -2.87 -20.50
N SER A 455 4.39 -1.86 -20.41
CA SER A 455 5.17 -1.54 -19.22
C SER A 455 4.31 -1.27 -17.98
N ARG A 456 3.16 -0.58 -18.14
CA ARG A 456 2.22 -0.33 -17.02
C ARG A 456 1.62 -1.60 -16.42
N GLN A 457 1.52 -2.68 -17.19
CA GLN A 457 0.96 -3.95 -16.74
C GLN A 457 1.99 -4.86 -16.03
N LEU A 458 3.27 -4.46 -16.03
CA LEU A 458 4.37 -5.24 -15.48
C LEU A 458 4.84 -4.67 -14.13
N ALA A 459 5.24 -5.56 -13.23
CA ALA A 459 6.04 -5.26 -12.05
C ALA A 459 7.45 -5.83 -12.23
N VAL A 460 8.47 -4.98 -12.31
CA VAL A 460 9.87 -5.44 -12.46
C VAL A 460 10.44 -5.82 -11.10
N CYS A 461 10.81 -7.09 -10.94
CA CYS A 461 11.31 -7.69 -9.70
C CYS A 461 12.79 -8.04 -9.88
N ARG A 462 13.69 -7.36 -9.16
CA ARG A 462 15.14 -7.62 -9.24
C ARG A 462 15.54 -8.77 -8.33
N CYS A 463 16.23 -9.77 -8.87
CA CYS A 463 16.59 -11.00 -8.15
C CYS A 463 18.05 -11.06 -7.69
N PHE A 464 18.93 -10.16 -8.14
CA PHE A 464 20.31 -10.10 -7.66
C PHE A 464 21.11 -11.39 -7.98
N GLY A 465 21.00 -11.88 -9.22
CA GLY A 465 21.71 -13.06 -9.74
C GLY A 465 20.79 -14.21 -10.14
N ILE A 466 21.33 -15.12 -10.96
CA ILE A 466 20.59 -16.24 -11.58
C ILE A 466 20.07 -17.22 -10.53
N ASP A 467 20.88 -17.52 -9.51
CA ASP A 467 20.53 -18.50 -8.47
C ASP A 467 19.33 -18.05 -7.61
N ASN A 468 19.04 -16.74 -7.61
CA ASN A 468 17.94 -16.11 -6.90
C ASN A 468 16.68 -15.92 -7.75
N LEU A 469 16.73 -16.26 -9.04
CA LEU A 469 15.52 -16.29 -9.87
C LEU A 469 14.55 -17.34 -9.31
N PRO A 470 13.23 -17.08 -9.36
CA PRO A 470 12.24 -18.01 -8.85
C PRO A 470 12.28 -19.32 -9.65
N LYS A 471 12.48 -20.44 -8.96
CA LYS A 471 12.51 -21.77 -9.57
C LYS A 471 11.09 -22.25 -9.89
N ASP A 472 10.96 -23.22 -10.78
CA ASP A 472 9.67 -23.77 -11.23
C ASP A 472 8.75 -24.18 -10.07
N LYS A 473 9.28 -24.80 -9.00
CA LYS A 473 8.50 -25.15 -7.80
C LYS A 473 7.93 -23.93 -7.06
N LEU A 474 8.65 -22.81 -7.02
CA LEU A 474 8.16 -21.57 -6.41
C LEU A 474 7.10 -20.93 -7.30
N LEU A 475 7.31 -20.97 -8.61
CA LEU A 475 6.35 -20.46 -9.60
C LEU A 475 5.07 -21.29 -9.59
N SER A 476 5.13 -22.62 -9.48
CA SER A 476 3.94 -23.46 -9.37
C SER A 476 3.13 -23.08 -8.13
N GLY A 477 3.79 -22.87 -6.99
CA GLY A 477 3.16 -22.37 -5.76
C GLY A 477 2.48 -21.00 -5.94
N LEU A 478 3.08 -20.12 -6.73
CA LEU A 478 2.62 -18.74 -6.94
C LEU A 478 1.52 -18.61 -8.01
N LEU A 479 1.61 -19.39 -9.09
CA LEU A 479 0.84 -19.23 -10.32
C LEU A 479 -0.24 -20.33 -10.50
N VAL A 480 0.05 -21.56 -10.07
CA VAL A 480 -0.79 -22.75 -10.33
C VAL A 480 -1.50 -23.22 -9.06
N ASP A 481 -0.80 -23.31 -7.93
CA ASP A 481 -1.35 -23.72 -6.64
C ASP A 481 -1.95 -22.55 -5.83
N GLY A 482 -1.70 -21.29 -6.21
CA GLY A 482 -1.82 -20.15 -5.30
C GLY A 482 -2.67 -18.98 -5.77
N GLN A 483 -3.98 -19.20 -5.97
CA GLN A 483 -5.10 -18.23 -5.84
C GLN A 483 -5.01 -16.82 -6.52
N LEU A 484 -3.94 -16.50 -7.26
CA LEU A 484 -3.66 -15.20 -7.87
C LEU A 484 -3.53 -15.36 -9.39
N LYS A 485 -4.38 -14.68 -10.16
CA LYS A 485 -4.41 -14.72 -11.64
C LYS A 485 -3.33 -13.82 -12.28
N ILE A 486 -2.07 -14.02 -11.91
CA ILE A 486 -0.94 -13.21 -12.40
C ILE A 486 0.02 -14.12 -13.16
N LYS A 487 0.69 -13.60 -14.20
CA LYS A 487 1.68 -14.33 -15.00
C LYS A 487 3.11 -13.94 -14.58
N ALA A 488 4.10 -14.76 -14.94
CA ALA A 488 5.50 -14.47 -14.64
C ALA A 488 6.35 -14.43 -15.91
N VAL A 489 7.14 -13.38 -16.07
CA VAL A 489 8.21 -13.28 -17.07
C VAL A 489 9.54 -13.46 -16.34
N ILE A 490 10.35 -14.43 -16.75
CA ILE A 490 11.64 -14.72 -16.11
C ILE A 490 12.77 -14.34 -17.06
N HIS A 491 13.61 -13.38 -16.69
CA HIS A 491 14.70 -12.91 -17.52
C HIS A 491 16.08 -13.28 -17.01
N ARG A 492 16.92 -13.64 -17.98
CA ARG A 492 18.32 -13.93 -17.84
C ARG A 492 19.12 -13.37 -19.03
N ASP A 493 20.36 -12.95 -18.74
CA ASP A 493 21.34 -12.61 -19.76
C ASP A 493 21.74 -13.81 -20.62
N GLY A 494 21.84 -13.61 -21.94
CA GLY A 494 22.24 -14.65 -22.89
C GLY A 494 23.63 -15.19 -22.64
N ASP A 495 24.56 -14.41 -22.06
CA ASP A 495 25.90 -14.85 -21.64
C ASP A 495 26.67 -15.66 -22.72
N PHE A 496 26.41 -15.36 -23.99
CA PHE A 496 26.92 -16.06 -25.19
C PHE A 496 26.40 -17.51 -25.37
N MET A 497 25.18 -17.78 -24.92
CA MET A 497 24.41 -18.96 -25.29
C MET A 497 24.04 -18.93 -26.78
N ASN A 498 23.96 -20.11 -27.40
CA ASN A 498 23.30 -20.26 -28.68
C ASN A 498 21.78 -20.45 -28.50
N ALA A 499 21.03 -20.49 -29.61
CA ALA A 499 19.58 -20.61 -29.57
C ALA A 499 19.09 -21.90 -28.88
N ASP A 500 19.76 -23.03 -29.13
CA ASP A 500 19.40 -24.33 -28.54
C ASP A 500 19.63 -24.33 -27.02
N GLU A 501 20.72 -23.72 -26.56
CA GLU A 501 21.03 -23.56 -25.13
C GLU A 501 20.06 -22.62 -24.41
N ALA A 502 19.68 -21.51 -25.06
CA ALA A 502 18.65 -20.61 -24.55
C ALA A 502 17.29 -21.31 -24.44
N GLN A 503 16.93 -22.13 -25.42
CA GLN A 503 15.72 -22.96 -25.37
C GLN A 503 15.80 -24.00 -24.25
N MET A 504 16.92 -24.71 -24.12
CA MET A 504 17.14 -25.69 -23.05
C MET A 504 17.01 -25.08 -21.65
N TRP A 505 17.48 -23.84 -21.46
CA TRP A 505 17.27 -23.13 -20.20
C TRP A 505 15.80 -22.80 -19.96
N SER A 506 15.11 -22.29 -20.99
CA SER A 506 13.69 -21.93 -20.93
C SER A 506 12.79 -23.13 -20.61
N GLU A 507 13.09 -24.32 -21.13
CA GLU A 507 12.35 -25.56 -20.90
C GLU A 507 12.39 -26.07 -19.43
N ARG A 508 13.21 -25.46 -18.57
CA ARG A 508 13.23 -25.74 -17.13
C ARG A 508 12.00 -25.23 -16.40
N PHE A 509 11.30 -24.26 -16.98
CA PHE A 509 10.10 -23.66 -16.41
C PHE A 509 8.88 -24.30 -17.07
N LYS A 510 8.20 -25.19 -16.33
CA LYS A 510 7.05 -25.97 -16.81
C LYS A 510 5.72 -25.44 -16.28
N THR A 511 5.78 -24.55 -15.29
CA THR A 511 4.62 -23.92 -14.68
C THR A 511 3.83 -23.09 -15.70
N GLU A 512 2.52 -23.35 -15.80
CA GLU A 512 1.61 -22.59 -16.65
C GLU A 512 1.64 -21.08 -16.30
N GLY A 513 1.61 -20.22 -17.31
CA GLY A 513 1.67 -18.76 -17.11
C GLY A 513 3.08 -18.23 -16.87
N THR A 514 4.13 -19.05 -17.02
CA THR A 514 5.53 -18.64 -17.00
C THR A 514 6.07 -18.42 -18.41
N PHE A 515 6.75 -17.30 -18.62
CA PHE A 515 7.33 -16.88 -19.89
C PHE A 515 8.83 -16.59 -19.70
N PRO A 516 9.71 -17.60 -19.83
CA PRO A 516 11.15 -17.40 -19.77
C PRO A 516 11.64 -16.63 -21.00
N TRP A 517 12.47 -15.62 -20.79
CA TRP A 517 13.11 -14.81 -21.82
C TRP A 517 14.61 -14.76 -21.57
N VAL A 518 15.38 -15.25 -22.54
CA VAL A 518 16.84 -15.10 -22.58
C VAL A 518 17.14 -14.03 -23.61
N THR A 519 17.98 -13.06 -23.26
CA THR A 519 18.39 -12.03 -24.25
C THR A 519 19.05 -12.68 -25.45
N SER A 520 18.67 -12.23 -26.65
CA SER A 520 19.26 -12.72 -27.90
C SER A 520 20.74 -12.36 -28.04
N GLY A 521 21.14 -11.23 -27.44
CA GLY A 521 22.53 -10.83 -27.24
C GLY A 521 23.13 -11.43 -25.98
N CYS A 522 24.36 -11.03 -25.66
CA CYS A 522 25.04 -11.52 -24.46
C CYS A 522 24.52 -10.91 -23.15
N ASP A 523 23.91 -9.72 -23.21
CA ASP A 523 23.29 -8.97 -22.12
C ASP A 523 22.24 -8.00 -22.73
N VAL A 524 21.43 -7.35 -21.89
CA VAL A 524 20.39 -6.41 -22.35
C VAL A 524 20.99 -5.21 -23.12
N GLU A 525 22.18 -4.75 -22.73
CA GLU A 525 22.87 -3.63 -23.36
C GLU A 525 23.27 -3.92 -24.81
N ALA A 526 23.45 -5.20 -25.17
CA ALA A 526 23.76 -5.60 -26.53
C ALA A 526 22.72 -5.13 -27.55
N TYR A 527 21.45 -5.00 -27.16
CA TYR A 527 20.40 -4.49 -28.06
C TYR A 527 20.63 -3.03 -28.48
N PHE A 528 21.20 -2.21 -27.60
CA PHE A 528 21.58 -0.81 -27.87
C PHE A 528 22.87 -0.68 -28.68
N CYS A 529 23.61 -1.78 -28.83
CA CYS A 529 24.84 -1.84 -29.62
C CYS A 529 24.60 -2.35 -31.04
N THR A 530 23.35 -2.59 -31.46
CA THR A 530 23.04 -3.08 -32.81
C THR A 530 23.24 -1.99 -33.87
N ALA A 531 23.68 -2.38 -35.08
CA ALA A 531 23.92 -1.41 -36.15
C ALA A 531 22.65 -0.67 -36.56
N SER A 532 21.51 -1.36 -36.58
CA SER A 532 20.21 -0.76 -36.87
C SER A 532 19.82 0.31 -35.85
N HIS A 533 20.08 0.06 -34.56
CA HIS A 533 19.79 1.03 -33.52
C HIS A 533 20.70 2.26 -33.62
N LEU A 534 22.01 2.06 -33.78
CA LEU A 534 22.98 3.15 -33.89
C LEU A 534 22.71 4.01 -35.15
N ALA A 535 22.42 3.38 -36.28
CA ALA A 535 22.04 4.06 -37.52
C ALA A 535 20.79 4.94 -37.32
N ALA A 536 19.76 4.40 -36.67
CA ALA A 536 18.52 5.13 -36.40
C ALA A 536 18.70 6.26 -35.36
N LEU A 537 19.49 6.03 -34.31
CA LEU A 537 19.72 7.00 -33.24
C LEU A 537 20.52 8.22 -33.72
N TYR A 538 21.54 7.98 -34.56
CA TYR A 538 22.46 9.02 -35.03
C TYR A 538 22.16 9.54 -36.44
N GLY A 539 21.21 8.95 -37.15
CA GLY A 539 20.87 9.32 -38.52
C GLY A 539 21.98 9.00 -39.53
N VAL A 540 22.74 7.93 -39.29
CA VAL A 540 23.85 7.48 -40.15
C VAL A 540 23.48 6.22 -40.93
N THR A 541 24.29 5.84 -41.93
CA THR A 541 24.07 4.60 -42.69
C THR A 541 24.43 3.36 -41.85
N LEU A 542 23.86 2.21 -42.20
CA LEU A 542 24.17 0.94 -41.53
C LEU A 542 25.66 0.59 -41.60
N ASP A 543 26.33 0.91 -42.71
CA ASP A 543 27.76 0.63 -42.88
C ASP A 543 28.62 1.47 -41.91
N VAL A 544 28.27 2.74 -41.70
CA VAL A 544 28.96 3.60 -40.72
C VAL A 544 28.75 3.05 -39.30
N ALA A 545 27.51 2.70 -38.96
CA ALA A 545 27.19 2.11 -37.67
C ALA A 545 27.93 0.78 -37.43
N GLU A 546 28.03 -0.09 -38.43
CA GLU A 546 28.78 -1.35 -38.32
C GLU A 546 30.29 -1.12 -38.21
N GLY A 547 30.80 -0.09 -38.89
CA GLY A 547 32.17 0.40 -38.74
C GLY A 547 32.47 0.82 -37.30
N TRP A 548 31.57 1.59 -36.68
CA TRP A 548 31.70 1.98 -35.28
C TRP A 548 31.70 0.78 -34.34
N ARG A 549 30.78 -0.18 -34.53
CA ARG A 549 30.71 -1.41 -33.73
C ARG A 549 32.01 -2.21 -33.80
N THR A 550 32.53 -2.40 -35.01
CA THR A 550 33.76 -3.17 -35.24
C THR A 550 34.96 -2.47 -34.60
N ALA A 551 35.08 -1.16 -34.78
CA ALA A 551 36.15 -0.37 -34.17
C ALA A 551 36.07 -0.34 -32.64
N ALA A 552 34.85 -0.27 -32.08
CA ALA A 552 34.62 -0.32 -30.64
C ALA A 552 34.98 -1.70 -30.06
N ALA A 553 34.54 -2.79 -30.72
CA ALA A 553 34.86 -4.15 -30.29
C ALA A 553 36.37 -4.42 -30.28
N ALA A 554 37.12 -3.92 -31.27
CA ALA A 554 38.57 -4.04 -31.33
C ALA A 554 39.30 -3.35 -30.17
N LYS A 555 38.69 -2.31 -29.55
CA LYS A 555 39.24 -1.62 -28.38
C LYS A 555 38.94 -2.32 -27.06
N VAL A 556 38.04 -3.31 -27.03
CA VAL A 556 37.70 -4.03 -25.80
C VAL A 556 38.74 -5.11 -25.50
N GLY A 557 39.57 -4.86 -24.50
CA GLY A 557 40.54 -5.83 -23.99
C GLY A 557 39.88 -7.03 -23.31
N GLN A 558 40.59 -8.17 -23.31
CA GLN A 558 40.18 -9.42 -22.63
C GLN A 558 38.79 -9.96 -23.04
N ALA A 559 38.35 -9.65 -24.26
CA ALA A 559 37.08 -10.14 -24.79
C ALA A 559 37.03 -11.68 -24.83
N LYS A 560 38.12 -12.31 -25.31
CA LYS A 560 38.24 -13.79 -25.34
C LYS A 560 38.16 -14.38 -23.94
N ASP A 561 38.92 -13.87 -22.98
CA ASP A 561 38.89 -14.40 -21.61
C ASP A 561 37.51 -14.24 -20.95
N THR A 562 36.84 -13.10 -21.17
CA THR A 562 35.48 -12.85 -20.68
C THR A 562 34.48 -13.84 -21.29
N PHE A 563 34.54 -14.04 -22.61
CA PHE A 563 33.69 -14.98 -23.33
C PHE A 563 33.85 -16.40 -22.81
N PHE A 564 35.09 -16.89 -22.71
CA PHE A 564 35.37 -18.24 -22.23
C PHE A 564 34.96 -18.43 -20.76
N SER A 565 35.15 -17.40 -19.93
CA SER A 565 34.72 -17.43 -18.53
C SER A 565 33.20 -17.56 -18.39
N LYS A 566 32.43 -16.79 -19.19
CA LYS A 566 30.96 -16.87 -19.21
C LYS A 566 30.46 -18.20 -19.78
N ARG A 567 31.04 -18.65 -20.90
CA ARG A 567 30.78 -19.98 -21.46
C ARG A 567 31.02 -21.11 -20.47
N LYS A 568 32.05 -21.01 -19.62
CA LYS A 568 32.30 -22.01 -18.58
C LYS A 568 31.15 -22.09 -17.56
N LEU A 569 30.54 -20.95 -17.21
CA LEU A 569 29.38 -20.92 -16.33
C LEU A 569 28.14 -21.52 -17.01
N VAL A 570 27.87 -21.14 -18.25
CA VAL A 570 26.78 -21.71 -19.07
C VAL A 570 26.93 -23.22 -19.20
N ASN A 571 28.12 -23.70 -19.59
CA ASN A 571 28.39 -25.13 -19.75
C ASN A 571 28.18 -25.90 -18.44
N ARG A 572 28.65 -25.37 -17.31
CA ARG A 572 28.46 -25.98 -15.99
C ARG A 572 26.98 -26.10 -15.63
N GLU A 573 26.18 -25.12 -16.04
CA GLU A 573 24.78 -25.08 -15.68
C GLU A 573 23.89 -25.93 -16.60
N LEU A 574 24.08 -25.84 -17.91
CA LEU A 574 23.23 -26.53 -18.90
C LEU A 574 23.70 -27.97 -19.18
N TYR A 575 25.00 -28.23 -19.08
CA TYR A 575 25.63 -29.51 -19.39
C TYR A 575 26.44 -30.05 -18.20
N PRO A 576 25.82 -30.31 -17.03
CA PRO A 576 26.53 -30.78 -15.86
C PRO A 576 27.26 -32.12 -16.10
N ASP A 577 26.71 -32.96 -16.98
CA ASP A 577 27.25 -34.28 -17.34
C ASP A 577 28.13 -34.26 -18.60
N GLY A 578 28.45 -33.07 -19.14
CA GLY A 578 29.20 -32.90 -20.38
C GLY A 578 28.33 -32.86 -21.65
N GLY A 579 28.98 -32.77 -22.82
CA GLY A 579 28.31 -32.64 -24.12
C GLY A 579 28.06 -31.21 -24.60
N SER A 580 28.57 -30.20 -23.87
CA SER A 580 28.46 -28.80 -24.27
C SER A 580 29.20 -28.52 -25.60
N PRO A 581 28.71 -27.61 -26.46
CA PRO A 581 29.44 -27.11 -27.61
C PRO A 581 30.84 -26.59 -27.22
N ASN A 582 31.81 -26.80 -28.11
CA ASN A 582 33.16 -26.32 -27.88
C ASN A 582 33.21 -24.77 -27.99
N SER A 583 33.55 -24.11 -26.87
CA SER A 583 33.62 -22.65 -26.77
C SER A 583 34.56 -22.01 -27.79
N GLU A 584 35.65 -22.69 -28.19
CA GLU A 584 36.57 -22.16 -29.20
C GLU A 584 35.97 -22.21 -30.61
N ILE A 585 35.17 -23.24 -30.92
CA ILE A 585 34.43 -23.31 -32.17
C ILE A 585 33.39 -22.18 -32.22
N LEU A 586 32.65 -21.96 -31.13
CA LEU A 586 31.67 -20.87 -31.05
C LEU A 586 32.32 -19.49 -31.18
N TRP A 587 33.47 -19.27 -30.52
CA TRP A 587 34.24 -18.02 -30.64
C TRP A 587 34.66 -17.75 -32.10
N ASN A 588 35.18 -18.76 -32.79
CA ASN A 588 35.63 -18.63 -34.17
C ASN A 588 34.43 -18.45 -35.13
N ALA A 589 33.34 -19.18 -34.91
CA ALA A 589 32.11 -19.07 -35.70
C ALA A 589 31.47 -17.67 -35.59
N ALA A 590 31.60 -17.02 -34.43
CA ALA A 590 31.15 -15.65 -34.20
C ALA A 590 32.11 -14.57 -34.77
N GLY A 591 33.16 -14.97 -35.50
CA GLY A 591 34.10 -14.06 -36.16
C GLY A 591 35.30 -13.63 -35.31
N GLY A 592 35.55 -14.30 -34.19
CA GLY A 592 36.67 -13.97 -33.30
C GLY A 592 36.40 -12.73 -32.45
N ALA A 593 37.40 -11.85 -32.26
CA ALA A 593 37.23 -10.63 -31.48
C ALA A 593 36.40 -9.61 -32.27
N GLY A 594 35.09 -9.54 -31.98
CA GLY A 594 34.15 -8.70 -32.71
C GLY A 594 32.91 -8.37 -31.89
N PRO A 595 31.97 -7.59 -32.46
CA PRO A 595 30.82 -7.08 -31.73
C PRO A 595 29.94 -8.17 -31.09
N ASN A 596 29.89 -9.36 -31.68
CA ASN A 596 29.04 -10.48 -31.22
C ASN A 596 29.69 -11.31 -30.09
N THR A 597 30.99 -11.12 -29.83
CA THR A 597 31.74 -11.88 -28.82
C THR A 597 32.19 -11.02 -27.64
N VAL A 598 31.76 -9.76 -27.63
CA VAL A 598 32.03 -8.78 -26.58
C VAL A 598 30.75 -8.52 -25.80
N LYS A 599 30.89 -8.35 -24.47
CA LYS A 599 29.77 -7.97 -23.60
C LYS A 599 29.18 -6.63 -24.02
N GLY A 600 27.86 -6.50 -24.13
CA GLY A 600 27.20 -5.28 -24.59
C GLY A 600 27.52 -4.10 -23.67
N LYS A 601 27.57 -4.29 -22.35
CA LYS A 601 28.03 -3.24 -21.39
C LYS A 601 29.41 -2.67 -21.75
N LYS A 602 30.37 -3.54 -22.12
CA LYS A 602 31.73 -3.13 -22.52
C LYS A 602 31.75 -2.50 -23.91
N LEU A 603 30.97 -3.05 -24.84
CA LEU A 603 30.86 -2.54 -26.20
C LEU A 603 30.23 -1.15 -26.22
N LEU A 604 29.16 -0.93 -25.45
CA LEU A 604 28.49 0.35 -25.28
C LEU A 604 29.45 1.42 -24.73
N ALA A 605 30.28 1.08 -23.74
CA ALA A 605 31.29 1.98 -23.20
C ALA A 605 32.35 2.36 -24.25
N ALA A 606 32.82 1.39 -25.04
CA ALA A 606 33.79 1.64 -26.11
C ALA A 606 33.19 2.45 -27.28
N LEU A 607 31.91 2.23 -27.62
CA LEU A 607 31.18 2.93 -28.67
C LEU A 607 31.15 4.44 -28.44
N LYS A 608 30.95 4.89 -27.19
CA LYS A 608 30.94 6.33 -26.84
C LYS A 608 32.18 7.06 -27.34
N GLY A 609 33.36 6.48 -27.10
CA GLY A 609 34.61 7.07 -27.56
C GLY A 609 34.77 7.10 -29.08
N ILE A 610 34.22 6.11 -29.80
CA ILE A 610 34.26 6.06 -31.26
C ILE A 610 33.31 7.09 -31.86
N ILE A 611 32.06 7.13 -31.39
CA ILE A 611 31.00 8.02 -31.87
C ILE A 611 31.38 9.50 -31.62
N LYS A 612 31.95 9.79 -30.46
CA LYS A 612 32.46 11.13 -30.14
C LYS A 612 33.60 11.56 -31.05
N ALA A 613 34.51 10.64 -31.37
CA ALA A 613 35.62 10.91 -32.30
C ALA A 613 35.12 11.14 -33.73
N ASP A 614 33.98 10.56 -34.09
CA ASP A 614 33.31 10.74 -35.38
C ASP A 614 32.40 12.00 -35.43
N GLY A 615 32.38 12.80 -34.35
CA GLY A 615 31.69 14.09 -34.30
C GLY A 615 30.23 14.04 -33.84
N HIS A 616 29.77 12.90 -33.30
CA HIS A 616 28.40 12.72 -32.81
C HIS A 616 28.31 12.77 -31.27
N ASP A 617 27.12 13.07 -30.73
CA ASP A 617 26.88 13.17 -29.28
C ASP A 617 26.82 11.80 -28.60
N ASP A 618 27.86 11.46 -27.83
CA ASP A 618 27.96 10.19 -27.12
C ASP A 618 26.98 10.06 -25.95
N LYS A 619 26.45 11.18 -25.42
CA LYS A 619 25.50 11.19 -24.30
C LYS A 619 24.16 10.56 -24.63
N LEU A 620 23.83 10.43 -25.92
CA LEU A 620 22.60 9.75 -26.36
C LEU A 620 22.60 8.26 -25.94
N LEU A 621 23.78 7.64 -25.83
CA LEU A 621 23.92 6.26 -25.34
C LEU A 621 23.86 6.15 -23.81
N ASP A 622 24.22 7.20 -23.05
CA ASP A 622 24.12 7.21 -21.57
C ASP A 622 22.67 7.05 -21.10
N ALA A 623 21.74 7.63 -21.87
CA ALA A 623 20.32 7.59 -21.55
C ALA A 623 19.60 6.34 -22.08
N TYR A 624 20.31 5.41 -22.74
CA TYR A 624 19.70 4.29 -23.48
C TYR A 624 18.59 4.78 -24.41
N ARG A 625 18.83 5.88 -25.14
CA ARG A 625 17.79 6.56 -25.92
C ARG A 625 17.41 5.73 -27.14
N ILE A 626 16.11 5.58 -27.37
CA ILE A 626 15.55 4.88 -28.53
C ILE A 626 14.82 5.90 -29.40
N SER A 627 15.12 5.91 -30.70
CA SER A 627 14.45 6.80 -31.65
C SER A 627 13.01 6.32 -31.90
N ASN A 628 12.06 7.24 -32.06
CA ASN A 628 10.63 6.91 -32.23
C ASN A 628 10.31 5.98 -33.42
N ASN A 629 11.18 5.94 -34.44
CA ASN A 629 10.98 5.14 -35.65
C ASN A 629 11.76 3.81 -35.63
N HIS A 630 12.33 3.42 -34.49
CA HIS A 630 13.09 2.20 -34.35
C HIS A 630 12.67 1.44 -33.08
N GLU A 631 12.64 0.13 -33.19
CA GLU A 631 12.27 -0.77 -32.12
C GLU A 631 13.47 -1.61 -31.70
N VAL A 632 13.69 -1.69 -30.39
CA VAL A 632 14.79 -2.45 -29.78
C VAL A 632 14.19 -3.66 -29.05
N ALA A 633 14.82 -4.83 -29.14
CA ALA A 633 14.35 -6.07 -28.51
C ALA A 633 12.90 -6.46 -28.89
N ALA A 634 12.61 -6.50 -30.19
CA ALA A 634 11.29 -6.90 -30.69
C ALA A 634 10.86 -8.32 -30.23
N ASP A 635 11.83 -9.19 -29.94
CA ASP A 635 11.62 -10.51 -29.35
C ASP A 635 10.97 -10.43 -27.96
N LEU A 636 11.40 -9.49 -27.11
CA LEU A 636 10.77 -9.25 -25.81
C LEU A 636 9.33 -8.78 -25.98
N ARG A 637 9.05 -7.92 -26.96
CA ARG A 637 7.67 -7.45 -27.21
C ARG A 637 6.72 -8.59 -27.48
N VAL A 638 7.07 -9.47 -28.41
CA VAL A 638 6.23 -10.60 -28.82
C VAL A 638 5.93 -11.49 -27.61
N LEU A 639 6.94 -11.72 -26.77
CA LEU A 639 6.77 -12.48 -25.53
C LEU A 639 5.86 -11.77 -24.53
N LEU A 640 6.01 -10.44 -24.36
CA LEU A 640 5.15 -9.66 -23.46
C LEU A 640 3.71 -9.57 -23.96
N GLU A 641 3.49 -9.44 -25.27
CA GLU A 641 2.15 -9.46 -25.87
C GLU A 641 1.49 -10.83 -25.68
N ALA A 642 2.23 -11.92 -25.87
CA ALA A 642 1.74 -13.27 -25.59
C ALA A 642 1.43 -13.48 -24.10
N CYS A 643 2.32 -12.98 -23.23
CA CYS A 643 2.12 -13.00 -21.78
C CYS A 643 0.89 -12.20 -21.38
N LEU A 644 0.71 -10.98 -21.86
CA LEU A 644 -0.37 -10.10 -21.40
C LEU A 644 -1.70 -10.31 -22.13
N SER A 645 -1.74 -11.13 -23.18
CA SER A 645 -2.98 -11.48 -23.86
C SER A 645 -3.97 -12.17 -22.91
N PRO A 646 -5.25 -11.76 -22.88
CA PRO A 646 -6.27 -12.47 -22.13
C PRO A 646 -6.38 -13.90 -22.70
N GLN A 647 -6.24 -14.92 -21.85
CA GLN A 647 -6.59 -16.28 -22.26
C GLN A 647 -8.03 -16.24 -22.75
N GLN A 648 -8.27 -16.62 -24.01
CA GLN A 648 -9.62 -16.96 -24.44
C GLN A 648 -10.09 -18.08 -23.51
N SER A 649 -10.99 -17.74 -22.58
CA SER A 649 -11.84 -18.72 -21.93
C SER A 649 -12.36 -19.64 -23.03
N SER A 650 -12.14 -20.94 -22.91
CA SER A 650 -12.83 -21.94 -23.70
C SER A 650 -14.33 -21.69 -23.55
N ILE A 651 -14.88 -20.92 -24.48
CA ILE A 651 -16.31 -20.77 -24.66
C ILE A 651 -16.75 -22.14 -25.14
N ASP A 652 -17.51 -22.83 -24.28
CA ASP A 652 -18.41 -23.90 -24.69
C ASP A 652 -19.14 -23.43 -25.96
N MET A 653 -18.78 -24.03 -27.09
CA MET A 653 -19.56 -23.99 -28.31
C MET A 653 -20.56 -25.17 -28.26
N PRO A 654 -21.77 -24.96 -28.80
CA PRO A 654 -23.03 -25.48 -28.27
C PRO A 654 -23.21 -27.01 -28.30
#